data_AF-A0A366HW53-F1
#
_entry.id   AF-A0A366HW53-F1
#
_cell.length_a   1.000
_cell.length_b   1.000
_cell.length_c   1.000
_cell.angle_alpha   90.00
_cell.angle_beta   90.00
_cell.angle_gamma   90.00
#
_symmetry.space_group_name_H-M   'P 1'
#
loop_
_entity.id
_entity.type
_entity.pdbx_description
1 polymer ?
#
loop_
_entity_poly.entity_id
_entity_poly.type
_entity_poly.pdbx_seq_one_letter_code
_entity_poly.pdbx_strand_id
1 'polypeptide(L)'
;MWRIAADTGGTFTDCHGIAPDGQEHRVKVLSTGCLRATIREVIAPGTLVLQGKWDVPADFFRGFAVRPVSRADADARVRGSHERGSDTLLQLDTTDVSTPSLFTTEAAVELTTGEAAPVLGARLLTRTAPGAVFPLVHFRLATTRATNALLERKGSRVAFFITEGFGDLLLIGDQRRRHLFALKHEPREVHYDTLHEVSERLDATGRAITTLDAEALRAAARQCVQSGITTAAVSLLHSDVNPTHEQQVRDILLESGFTHVSLSSELAPFIRILPRAQSAVANAYLTGPVSQFITDVRSPLPQGGSSTLLMMTSAAGLEPASSIKPKDLLLSGPAAGVLGALHAAQRLGYQRIITFDMGGTSTDVARLDGAVGYRFTQAVGGITLLSPSVAIETVAAGGGSICAWTPQGLAVGPKSAGSDPGPACCGKGGPLTVTDVNLLLGRFDPARAPIPLSREAAESRLTELLQTVNDEAHRGLSREELLKQLLALATERMADAIRKISVLEGYRPSDYALLAFGGAGPQHACDVAENLGITTILAPHHAGILSAVGLQEALPERFAEKQVLRLLDDTAANVPALLHELKTSAATQLASVTAQAHSQQEPSFPHPAIFRQLAELRVKGQETPLQIEFEDPGTLHSAFAQRYTHLFGYTPPAGKPVELVSLRVIARSACADEWTKLEQKTPPEIDGPQLVQDAFSTLVISSGWRGTDHPGTGWILRKATASPSTDEKSIPPDLMRHRFTSIVEDMGALLRRTALSTNIRERLDFSCALLDADGRLVVSAPHIPVHLGALGVCVREVLKGCELREGDTIITNHPAFGGSHLPDVTLITPVHDDTHRLLGFVANRAHHAEIGGKSPGSMPANATSLVEEGVVIPPMILRRNGVVHLDEMRALLTQAPYPTRGVEDNLADLQAQLAANLLGADRLRELAQAADTTESMQWLLRESRQLMRRFLDSIPEGNAEESLDDGHLIRVALRKEGERLQLDFTGTSAQHPANLNATPAILRSAVLYVLRLALQEDLPLNEGLLEDVDVILPEGSFLSPVFSDDPSHCPAVVGGNTEVSQRVVDTLLKALKLQACSQGTMNNFLFGNARFGYYETLCGGTGAGPGFHGSDAVHSHMTNTAITDPEIIERRYPVRLRQFAIRRYSGGSGVWHGGNGILREVEFLEPLTISLLTQHRKVEPYGVEGGGTGMRGKQTLLHANGSEEVLPSSVTRDVKPGERVRIETPGGGAWGSAVVSGVAV
;
A
#
# COMPACT_ATOMS: atom_id res chain seq x y z
N MET A 1 -34.11 16.00 -22.64
CA MET A 1 -34.06 14.93 -21.62
C MET A 1 -33.19 15.42 -20.47
N TRP A 2 -33.40 14.96 -19.23
CA TRP A 2 -32.47 15.26 -18.14
C TRP A 2 -31.17 14.45 -18.30
N ARG A 3 -30.03 15.07 -18.03
CA ARG A 3 -28.74 14.37 -17.87
C ARG A 3 -28.33 14.46 -16.42
N ILE A 4 -28.28 13.33 -15.71
CA ILE A 4 -27.96 13.28 -14.29
C ILE A 4 -26.67 12.49 -14.11
N ALA A 5 -25.74 13.07 -13.37
CA ALA A 5 -24.55 12.40 -12.89
C ALA A 5 -24.57 12.41 -11.36
N ALA A 6 -24.30 11.25 -10.75
CA ALA A 6 -24.15 11.13 -9.31
C ALA A 6 -22.88 10.36 -8.97
N ASP A 7 -22.09 10.88 -8.05
CA ASP A 7 -20.97 10.17 -7.43
C ASP A 7 -21.29 9.88 -5.97
N THR A 8 -21.38 8.60 -5.61
CA THR A 8 -21.66 8.18 -4.23
C THR A 8 -20.36 7.97 -3.47
N GLY A 9 -19.91 9.00 -2.75
CA GLY A 9 -18.74 8.96 -1.88
C GLY A 9 -19.03 8.33 -0.51
N GLY A 10 -18.03 8.38 0.39
CA GLY A 10 -18.16 7.81 1.75
C GLY A 10 -19.11 8.59 2.66
N THR A 11 -19.11 9.92 2.60
CA THR A 11 -19.96 10.79 3.44
C THR A 11 -21.15 11.38 2.68
N PHE A 12 -20.91 11.84 1.46
CA PHE A 12 -21.91 12.51 0.63
C PHE A 12 -22.01 11.85 -0.76
N THR A 13 -23.21 11.91 -1.33
CA THR A 13 -23.44 11.70 -2.76
C THR A 13 -23.55 13.06 -3.43
N ASP A 14 -22.66 13.29 -4.39
CA ASP A 14 -22.58 14.53 -5.17
C ASP A 14 -23.36 14.35 -6.46
N CYS A 15 -24.29 15.26 -6.74
CA CYS A 15 -25.21 15.15 -7.87
C CYS A 15 -25.14 16.41 -8.74
N HIS A 16 -24.97 16.19 -10.04
CA HIS A 16 -24.97 17.23 -11.07
C HIS A 16 -26.01 16.90 -12.14
N GLY A 17 -27.00 17.78 -12.30
CA GLY A 17 -28.10 17.62 -13.27
C GLY A 17 -28.09 18.73 -14.31
N ILE A 18 -28.24 18.36 -15.58
CA ILE A 18 -28.50 19.29 -16.69
C ILE A 18 -29.94 19.07 -17.14
N ALA A 19 -30.76 20.12 -16.98
CA ALA A 19 -32.16 20.12 -17.38
C ALA A 19 -32.32 20.11 -18.91
N PRO A 20 -33.48 19.74 -19.46
CA PRO A 20 -33.73 19.75 -20.90
C PRO A 20 -33.53 21.10 -21.60
N ASP A 21 -33.59 22.20 -20.87
CA ASP A 21 -33.37 23.57 -21.34
C ASP A 21 -31.88 24.02 -21.23
N GLY A 22 -31.01 23.14 -20.73
CA GLY A 22 -29.59 23.39 -20.54
C GLY A 22 -29.21 24.00 -19.19
N GLN A 23 -30.16 24.26 -18.29
CA GLN A 23 -29.83 24.77 -16.95
C GLN A 23 -29.14 23.72 -16.09
N GLU A 24 -28.11 24.15 -15.36
CA GLU A 24 -27.34 23.31 -14.44
C GLU A 24 -27.91 23.37 -13.02
N HIS A 25 -28.00 22.21 -12.37
CA HIS A 25 -28.47 22.03 -11.01
C HIS A 25 -27.47 21.19 -10.21
N ARG A 26 -27.24 21.58 -8.95
CA ARG A 26 -26.29 20.94 -8.04
C ARG A 26 -26.99 20.52 -6.76
N VAL A 27 -26.79 19.28 -6.35
CA VAL A 27 -27.36 18.74 -5.11
C VAL A 27 -26.31 17.89 -4.41
N LYS A 28 -26.26 17.95 -3.08
CA LYS A 28 -25.45 17.08 -2.22
C LYS A 28 -26.38 16.46 -1.18
N VAL A 29 -26.36 15.13 -1.06
CA VAL A 29 -27.12 14.38 -0.05
C VAL A 29 -26.17 13.50 0.75
N LEU A 30 -26.54 13.07 1.96
CA LEU A 30 -25.73 12.10 2.70
C LEU A 30 -25.74 10.76 1.96
N SER A 31 -24.62 10.07 1.91
CA SER A 31 -24.50 8.74 1.26
C SER A 31 -25.40 7.67 1.87
N THR A 32 -25.91 7.94 3.07
CA THR A 32 -26.94 7.15 3.76
C THR A 32 -28.36 7.34 3.18
N GLY A 33 -28.53 8.17 2.15
CA GLY A 33 -29.84 8.47 1.56
C GLY A 33 -30.70 9.36 2.45
N CYS A 34 -30.05 10.31 3.15
CA CYS A 34 -30.71 11.19 4.12
C CYS A 34 -30.40 12.67 3.83
N LEU A 35 -31.34 13.54 4.18
CA LEU A 35 -31.14 14.99 4.33
C LEU A 35 -31.02 15.30 5.82
N ARG A 36 -30.21 16.29 6.20
CA ARG A 36 -30.06 16.69 7.61
C ARG A 36 -30.36 18.17 7.79
N ALA A 37 -31.07 18.51 8.86
CA ALA A 37 -31.37 19.89 9.23
C ALA A 37 -31.50 20.04 10.75
N THR A 38 -31.48 21.28 11.21
CA THR A 38 -31.71 21.63 12.63
C THR A 38 -33.17 22.01 12.83
N ILE A 39 -33.77 21.57 13.93
CA ILE A 39 -35.07 22.08 14.36
C ILE A 39 -34.88 23.50 14.91
N ARG A 40 -35.39 24.50 14.19
CA ARG A 40 -35.42 25.88 14.66
C ARG A 40 -36.47 26.09 15.74
N GLU A 41 -37.62 25.46 15.61
CA GLU A 41 -38.77 25.65 16.51
C GLU A 41 -39.68 24.41 16.47
N VAL A 42 -40.23 24.02 17.63
CA VAL A 42 -41.34 23.06 17.73
C VAL A 42 -42.61 23.83 18.05
N ILE A 43 -43.48 24.03 17.06
CA ILE A 43 -44.68 24.88 17.19
C ILE A 43 -45.77 24.18 18.03
N ALA A 44 -45.93 22.88 17.82
CA ALA A 44 -46.91 22.04 18.47
C ALA A 44 -46.44 20.57 18.41
N PRO A 45 -47.01 19.64 19.22
CA PRO A 45 -46.72 18.22 19.08
C PRO A 45 -46.90 17.75 17.62
N GLY A 46 -45.84 17.23 17.01
CA GLY A 46 -45.83 16.81 15.62
C GLY A 46 -45.75 17.93 14.57
N THR A 47 -45.47 19.19 14.94
CA THR A 47 -45.22 20.28 13.96
C THR A 47 -43.86 20.91 14.20
N LEU A 48 -42.94 20.70 13.26
CA LEU A 48 -41.54 21.13 13.34
C LEU A 48 -41.24 22.22 12.32
N VAL A 49 -40.40 23.17 12.68
CA VAL A 49 -39.79 24.14 11.75
C VAL A 49 -38.33 23.78 11.63
N LEU A 50 -37.91 23.34 10.46
CA LEU A 50 -36.53 23.05 10.14
C LEU A 50 -35.84 24.29 9.60
N GLN A 51 -34.64 24.57 10.10
CA GLN A 51 -33.81 25.64 9.61
C GLN A 51 -33.37 25.36 8.17
N GLY A 52 -33.60 26.34 7.29
CA GLY A 52 -33.25 26.25 5.88
C GLY A 52 -34.38 25.73 5.00
N LYS A 53 -34.21 25.95 3.69
CA LYS A 53 -35.15 25.55 2.66
C LYS A 53 -34.45 24.73 1.59
N TRP A 54 -35.16 23.75 1.05
CA TRP A 54 -34.78 23.05 -0.17
C TRP A 54 -35.59 23.63 -1.33
N ASP A 55 -34.97 23.75 -2.49
CA ASP A 55 -35.65 24.21 -3.72
C ASP A 55 -36.51 23.08 -4.31
N VAL A 56 -37.61 22.76 -3.63
CA VAL A 56 -38.50 21.64 -3.92
C VAL A 56 -39.97 22.06 -3.93
N PRO A 57 -40.86 21.36 -4.64
CA PRO A 57 -42.29 21.68 -4.67
C PRO A 57 -42.96 21.59 -3.28
N ALA A 58 -44.12 22.23 -3.14
CA ALA A 58 -44.96 22.07 -1.95
C ALA A 58 -45.28 20.59 -1.70
N ASP A 59 -45.32 20.18 -0.43
CA ASP A 59 -45.53 18.79 0.00
C ASP A 59 -44.50 17.76 -0.50
N PHE A 60 -43.32 18.18 -0.98
CA PHE A 60 -42.26 17.26 -1.41
C PHE A 60 -41.85 16.25 -0.32
N PHE A 61 -41.83 16.66 0.94
CA PHE A 61 -41.41 15.79 2.05
C PHE A 61 -42.50 14.84 2.54
N ARG A 62 -43.71 14.85 1.97
CA ARG A 62 -44.78 13.93 2.34
C ARG A 62 -44.32 12.48 2.20
N GLY A 63 -44.50 11.68 3.26
CA GLY A 63 -44.10 10.27 3.33
C GLY A 63 -42.67 10.02 3.82
N PHE A 64 -41.83 11.04 3.94
CA PHE A 64 -40.50 10.90 4.54
C PHE A 64 -40.60 10.44 5.99
N ALA A 65 -39.64 9.63 6.43
CA ALA A 65 -39.36 9.40 7.84
C ALA A 65 -38.46 10.53 8.36
N VAL A 66 -38.78 11.07 9.53
CA VAL A 66 -37.96 12.05 10.27
C VAL A 66 -37.53 11.43 11.58
N ARG A 67 -36.23 11.48 11.88
CA ARG A 67 -35.65 10.94 13.13
C ARG A 67 -34.63 11.89 13.74
N PRO A 68 -34.50 11.97 15.08
CA PRO A 68 -33.41 12.70 15.73
C PRO A 68 -32.05 12.07 15.42
N VAL A 69 -31.01 12.87 15.18
CA VAL A 69 -29.64 12.37 14.98
C VAL A 69 -29.11 11.64 16.22
N SER A 70 -29.57 12.02 17.41
CA SER A 70 -29.19 11.41 18.69
C SER A 70 -29.89 10.07 19.00
N ARG A 71 -30.97 9.72 18.29
CA ARG A 71 -31.73 8.48 18.48
C ARG A 71 -32.28 7.97 17.16
N ALA A 72 -31.55 7.04 16.54
CA ALA A 72 -31.88 6.49 15.22
C ALA A 72 -33.04 5.49 15.23
N ASP A 73 -33.46 5.02 16.41
CA ASP A 73 -34.48 4.01 16.67
C ASP A 73 -35.91 4.56 16.76
N ALA A 74 -36.09 5.88 16.65
CA ALA A 74 -37.40 6.51 16.69
C ALA A 74 -37.62 7.42 15.46
N ASP A 75 -38.57 7.04 14.60
CA ASP A 75 -38.97 7.83 13.43
C ASP A 75 -40.45 8.24 13.46
N ALA A 76 -40.75 9.34 12.77
CA ALA A 76 -42.10 9.84 12.56
C ALA A 76 -42.31 10.13 11.07
N ARG A 77 -43.51 9.86 10.56
CA ARG A 77 -43.82 10.08 9.13
C ARG A 77 -44.31 11.49 8.86
N VAL A 78 -43.81 12.12 7.80
CA VAL A 78 -44.27 13.44 7.37
C VAL A 78 -45.62 13.33 6.66
N ARG A 79 -46.64 13.97 7.20
CA ARG A 79 -47.99 14.08 6.62
C ARG A 79 -48.12 15.26 5.65
N GLY A 80 -47.36 16.33 5.85
CA GLY A 80 -47.38 17.52 4.99
C GLY A 80 -46.15 18.40 5.21
N SER A 81 -45.80 19.20 4.21
CA SER A 81 -44.67 20.12 4.27
C SER A 81 -44.89 21.39 3.47
N HIS A 82 -44.58 22.55 4.06
CA HIS A 82 -44.74 23.86 3.44
C HIS A 82 -43.53 24.76 3.71
N GLU A 83 -43.23 25.66 2.78
CA GLU A 83 -42.22 26.69 3.00
C GLU A 83 -42.72 27.73 4.02
N ARG A 84 -41.84 28.15 4.94
CA ARG A 84 -42.07 29.23 5.90
C ARG A 84 -40.89 30.20 5.83
N GLY A 85 -40.91 31.13 4.88
CA GLY A 85 -39.81 32.09 4.66
C GLY A 85 -38.54 31.40 4.16
N SER A 86 -37.47 31.43 4.93
CA SER A 86 -36.22 30.70 4.64
C SER A 86 -36.17 29.30 5.25
N ASP A 87 -37.22 28.87 5.94
CA ASP A 87 -37.30 27.63 6.70
C ASP A 87 -38.37 26.68 6.13
N THR A 88 -38.34 25.42 6.55
CA THR A 88 -39.27 24.37 6.11
C THR A 88 -40.15 23.91 7.27
N LEU A 89 -41.47 24.04 7.13
CA LEU A 89 -42.43 23.53 8.12
C LEU A 89 -42.82 22.08 7.77
N LEU A 90 -42.70 21.18 8.74
CA LEU A 90 -43.12 19.78 8.63
C LEU A 90 -44.25 19.47 9.60
N GLN A 91 -45.26 18.75 9.11
CA GLN A 91 -46.32 18.15 9.91
C GLN A 91 -46.09 16.64 9.95
N LEU A 92 -45.93 16.09 11.15
CA LEU A 92 -45.69 14.68 11.42
C LEU A 92 -46.99 13.96 11.79
N ASP A 93 -47.05 12.67 11.51
CA ASP A 93 -48.11 11.80 12.01
C ASP A 93 -47.91 11.52 13.51
N THR A 94 -48.90 11.91 14.33
CA THR A 94 -48.82 11.86 15.79
C THR A 94 -49.43 10.60 16.38
N THR A 95 -49.91 9.65 15.56
CA THR A 95 -50.48 8.38 16.05
C THR A 95 -49.42 7.36 16.48
N ASP A 96 -48.15 7.57 16.13
CA ASP A 96 -47.02 6.78 16.65
C ASP A 96 -46.65 7.25 18.07
N VAL A 97 -47.03 6.45 19.06
CA VAL A 97 -46.96 6.73 20.49
C VAL A 97 -45.51 6.73 21.00
N SER A 98 -44.80 7.86 20.83
CA SER A 98 -43.62 8.30 21.62
C SER A 98 -43.05 9.67 21.19
N THR A 99 -43.64 10.31 20.17
CA THR A 99 -43.08 11.45 19.40
C THR A 99 -42.92 12.81 20.07
N PRO A 100 -43.71 13.28 21.06
CA PRO A 100 -43.62 14.67 21.52
C PRO A 100 -42.34 15.04 22.30
N SER A 101 -41.66 14.08 22.93
CA SER A 101 -40.45 14.34 23.75
C SER A 101 -39.12 14.10 23.03
N LEU A 102 -39.16 13.63 21.78
CA LEU A 102 -37.97 13.23 21.01
C LEU A 102 -37.39 14.36 20.14
N PHE A 103 -38.20 15.35 19.77
CA PHE A 103 -37.81 16.46 18.93
C PHE A 103 -37.76 17.74 19.76
N THR A 104 -36.55 18.27 19.99
CA THR A 104 -36.34 19.52 20.74
C THR A 104 -35.79 20.61 19.83
N THR A 105 -36.01 21.87 20.19
CA THR A 105 -35.35 23.01 19.56
C THR A 105 -33.84 22.81 19.55
N GLU A 106 -33.18 23.23 18.48
CA GLU A 106 -31.73 23.09 18.20
C GLU A 106 -31.24 21.64 17.96
N ALA A 107 -32.11 20.63 18.06
CA ALA A 107 -31.72 19.27 17.73
C ALA A 107 -31.59 19.07 16.22
N ALA A 108 -30.57 18.33 15.80
CA ALA A 108 -30.41 17.88 14.42
C ALA A 108 -31.33 16.67 14.13
N VAL A 109 -31.97 16.68 12.97
CA VAL A 109 -32.83 15.60 12.47
C VAL A 109 -32.40 15.14 11.08
N GLU A 110 -32.68 13.87 10.78
CA GLU A 110 -32.51 13.29 9.45
C GLU A 110 -33.87 13.02 8.80
N LEU A 111 -34.01 13.37 7.52
CA LEU A 111 -35.16 13.05 6.68
C LEU A 111 -34.75 12.00 5.64
N THR A 112 -35.53 10.91 5.50
CA THR A 112 -35.24 9.86 4.51
C THR A 112 -36.51 9.26 3.90
N THR A 113 -36.41 8.84 2.64
CA THR A 113 -37.42 8.02 1.94
C THR A 113 -37.11 6.52 2.01
N GLY A 114 -35.91 6.14 2.47
CA GLY A 114 -35.37 4.79 2.35
C GLY A 114 -34.81 4.47 0.96
N GLU A 115 -34.90 5.39 -0.01
CA GLU A 115 -34.32 5.21 -1.34
C GLU A 115 -32.80 5.39 -1.32
N ALA A 116 -32.12 4.79 -2.31
CA ALA A 116 -30.69 4.97 -2.49
C ALA A 116 -30.33 6.46 -2.71
N ALA A 117 -29.20 6.90 -2.15
CA ALA A 117 -28.78 8.31 -2.20
C ALA A 117 -28.74 8.93 -3.63
N PRO A 118 -28.28 8.24 -4.70
CA PRO A 118 -28.38 8.75 -6.07
C PRO A 118 -29.82 9.02 -6.52
N VAL A 119 -30.78 8.18 -6.09
CA VAL A 119 -32.20 8.34 -6.41
C VAL A 119 -32.77 9.56 -5.70
N LEU A 120 -32.49 9.71 -4.40
CA LEU A 120 -32.90 10.90 -3.65
C LEU A 120 -32.31 12.18 -4.25
N GLY A 121 -31.03 12.15 -4.62
CA GLY A 121 -30.36 13.24 -5.32
C GLY A 121 -31.02 13.56 -6.66
N ALA A 122 -31.36 12.55 -7.46
CA ALA A 122 -32.09 12.73 -8.71
C ALA A 122 -33.49 13.33 -8.47
N ARG A 123 -34.23 12.90 -7.43
CA ARG A 123 -35.54 13.47 -7.08
C ARG A 123 -35.46 14.96 -6.77
N LEU A 124 -34.42 15.38 -6.05
CA LEU A 124 -34.17 16.79 -5.74
C LEU A 124 -33.83 17.58 -7.00
N LEU A 125 -32.98 17.04 -7.88
CA LEU A 125 -32.63 17.67 -9.16
C LEU A 125 -33.85 17.83 -10.08
N THR A 126 -34.65 16.78 -10.25
CA THR A 126 -35.82 16.79 -11.14
C THR A 126 -37.08 17.32 -10.48
N ARG A 127 -37.00 17.74 -9.22
CA ARG A 127 -38.14 18.20 -8.39
C ARG A 127 -39.30 17.19 -8.39
N THR A 128 -38.98 15.90 -8.41
CA THR A 128 -39.97 14.80 -8.50
C THR A 128 -40.23 14.22 -7.11
N ALA A 129 -41.45 14.36 -6.61
CA ALA A 129 -41.83 13.87 -5.28
C ALA A 129 -41.61 12.34 -5.14
N PRO A 130 -41.39 11.80 -3.93
CA PRO A 130 -41.28 10.36 -3.70
C PRO A 130 -42.50 9.60 -4.23
N GLY A 131 -42.27 8.43 -4.82
CA GLY A 131 -43.34 7.61 -5.42
C GLY A 131 -43.90 8.13 -6.74
N ALA A 132 -43.57 9.36 -7.16
CA ALA A 132 -43.89 9.84 -8.51
C ALA A 132 -42.90 9.30 -9.55
N VAL A 133 -43.39 9.15 -10.78
CA VAL A 133 -42.61 8.67 -11.94
C VAL A 133 -41.59 9.73 -12.33
N PHE A 134 -40.32 9.34 -12.48
CA PHE A 134 -39.27 10.23 -12.97
C PHE A 134 -39.54 10.69 -14.41
N PRO A 135 -39.08 11.90 -14.81
CA PRO A 135 -38.95 12.23 -16.23
C PRO A 135 -37.98 11.28 -16.93
N LEU A 136 -37.84 11.39 -18.26
CA LEU A 136 -36.77 10.68 -18.98
C LEU A 136 -35.40 11.21 -18.54
N VAL A 137 -34.49 10.29 -18.20
CA VAL A 137 -33.16 10.59 -17.64
C VAL A 137 -32.08 9.74 -18.32
N HIS A 138 -30.99 10.39 -18.73
CA HIS A 138 -29.69 9.74 -18.91
C HIS A 138 -28.92 9.80 -17.60
N PHE A 139 -28.79 8.65 -16.93
CA PHE A 139 -28.20 8.57 -15.60
C PHE A 139 -26.78 7.99 -15.68
N ARG A 140 -25.81 8.76 -15.18
CA ARG A 140 -24.41 8.34 -15.03
C ARG A 140 -24.06 8.23 -13.55
N LEU A 141 -23.38 7.14 -13.17
CA LEU A 141 -23.15 6.82 -11.76
C LEU A 141 -21.71 6.39 -11.51
N ALA A 142 -21.08 6.97 -10.50
CA ALA A 142 -19.91 6.42 -9.82
C ALA A 142 -20.27 6.07 -8.37
N THR A 143 -19.57 5.10 -7.78
CA THR A 143 -19.93 4.62 -6.45
C THR A 143 -18.78 4.00 -5.68
N THR A 144 -18.72 4.30 -4.39
CA THR A 144 -17.86 3.65 -3.41
C THR A 144 -18.47 2.37 -2.83
N ARG A 145 -19.68 1.96 -3.25
CA ARG A 145 -20.37 0.77 -2.71
C ARG A 145 -19.54 -0.51 -2.81
N ALA A 146 -18.86 -0.73 -3.93
CA ALA A 146 -17.96 -1.87 -4.09
C ALA A 146 -16.79 -1.80 -3.09
N THR A 147 -16.17 -0.62 -2.96
CA THR A 147 -15.07 -0.38 -2.03
C THR A 147 -15.50 -0.64 -0.58
N ASN A 148 -16.65 -0.10 -0.17
CA ASN A 148 -17.16 -0.25 1.19
C ASN A 148 -17.58 -1.70 1.46
N ALA A 149 -18.22 -2.40 0.51
CA ALA A 149 -18.57 -3.80 0.68
C ALA A 149 -17.33 -4.69 0.89
N LEU A 150 -16.23 -4.39 0.19
CA LEU A 150 -14.96 -5.07 0.36
C LEU A 150 -14.34 -4.81 1.74
N LEU A 151 -14.25 -3.53 2.14
CA LEU A 151 -13.62 -3.10 3.39
C LEU A 151 -14.43 -3.47 4.64
N GLU A 152 -15.76 -3.37 4.57
CA GLU A 152 -16.69 -3.67 5.68
C GLU A 152 -17.09 -5.14 5.75
N ARG A 153 -16.55 -5.99 4.85
CA ARG A 153 -16.86 -7.43 4.80
C ARG A 153 -18.35 -7.73 4.58
N LYS A 154 -18.99 -6.98 3.69
CA LYS A 154 -20.42 -7.11 3.36
C LYS A 154 -20.65 -7.57 1.91
N GLY A 155 -20.01 -8.67 1.51
CA GLY A 155 -20.15 -9.28 0.18
C GLY A 155 -21.00 -10.56 0.15
N SER A 156 -21.10 -11.14 -1.05
CA SER A 156 -21.70 -12.46 -1.30
C SER A 156 -20.89 -13.57 -0.61
N ARG A 157 -21.56 -14.68 -0.28
CA ARG A 157 -20.87 -15.91 0.09
C ARG A 157 -20.24 -16.57 -1.14
N VAL A 158 -18.97 -16.96 -1.08
CA VAL A 158 -18.19 -17.41 -2.26
C VAL A 158 -17.57 -18.79 -2.03
N ALA A 159 -17.71 -19.69 -3.01
CA ALA A 159 -16.89 -20.90 -3.11
C ALA A 159 -15.68 -20.65 -4.04
N PHE A 160 -14.47 -20.93 -3.57
CA PHE A 160 -13.24 -20.74 -4.34
C PHE A 160 -12.67 -22.08 -4.82
N PHE A 161 -12.39 -22.19 -6.12
CA PHE A 161 -11.82 -23.36 -6.78
C PHE A 161 -10.42 -23.04 -7.31
N ILE A 162 -9.42 -23.84 -6.91
CA ILE A 162 -8.01 -23.62 -7.24
C ILE A 162 -7.31 -24.95 -7.51
N THR A 163 -6.24 -24.94 -8.30
CA THR A 163 -5.41 -26.13 -8.56
C THR A 163 -4.97 -26.83 -7.28
N GLU A 164 -5.03 -28.16 -7.27
CA GLU A 164 -4.56 -29.02 -6.18
C GLU A 164 -3.11 -28.74 -5.78
N GLY A 165 -2.88 -28.64 -4.47
CA GLY A 165 -1.60 -28.29 -3.86
C GLY A 165 -1.42 -26.78 -3.59
N PHE A 166 -2.41 -25.96 -3.94
CA PHE A 166 -2.37 -24.49 -3.81
C PHE A 166 -3.56 -23.92 -3.04
N GLY A 167 -4.33 -24.75 -2.33
CA GLY A 167 -5.49 -24.32 -1.56
C GLY A 167 -5.21 -23.18 -0.57
N ASP A 168 -4.04 -23.16 0.08
CA ASP A 168 -3.73 -22.11 1.05
C ASP A 168 -3.07 -20.85 0.43
N LEU A 169 -2.99 -20.74 -0.90
CA LEU A 169 -2.30 -19.65 -1.61
C LEU A 169 -2.75 -18.25 -1.14
N LEU A 170 -4.06 -18.03 -0.96
CA LEU A 170 -4.58 -16.73 -0.52
C LEU A 170 -4.34 -16.45 0.97
N LEU A 171 -4.21 -17.49 1.79
CA LEU A 171 -3.90 -17.39 3.22
C LEU A 171 -2.41 -17.10 3.45
N ILE A 172 -1.53 -17.73 2.65
CA ILE A 172 -0.09 -17.46 2.68
C ILE A 172 0.21 -16.10 2.04
N GLY A 173 -0.47 -15.79 0.93
CA GLY A 173 -0.25 -14.58 0.15
C GLY A 173 1.19 -14.48 -0.35
N ASP A 174 1.82 -13.35 -0.08
CA ASP A 174 3.25 -13.11 -0.37
C ASP A 174 4.15 -13.30 0.86
N GLN A 175 3.71 -14.10 1.86
CA GLN A 175 4.39 -14.49 3.12
C GLN A 175 4.86 -13.36 4.06
N ARG A 176 4.82 -12.09 3.64
CA ARG A 176 5.25 -10.95 4.46
C ARG A 176 4.29 -10.67 5.62
N ARG A 177 4.84 -10.19 6.74
CA ARG A 177 4.06 -9.57 7.82
C ARG A 177 3.85 -8.08 7.54
N ARG A 178 2.69 -7.56 7.94
CA ARG A 178 2.30 -6.15 7.74
C ARG A 178 3.03 -5.18 8.68
N HIS A 179 3.25 -5.60 9.93
CA HIS A 179 3.89 -4.79 10.96
C HIS A 179 5.13 -5.50 11.49
N LEU A 180 6.31 -4.92 11.26
CA LEU A 180 7.59 -5.56 11.56
C LEU A 180 7.81 -5.82 13.06
N PHE A 181 7.29 -4.94 13.92
CA PHE A 181 7.49 -4.94 15.38
C PHE A 181 6.25 -5.37 16.18
N ALA A 182 5.31 -6.08 15.55
CA ALA A 182 4.18 -6.67 16.26
C ALA A 182 4.53 -8.09 16.71
N LEU A 183 4.25 -8.43 17.97
CA LEU A 183 4.33 -9.82 18.46
C LEU A 183 3.13 -10.65 17.96
N LYS A 184 1.93 -10.04 17.98
CA LYS A 184 0.72 -10.60 17.40
C LYS A 184 0.59 -10.14 15.94
N HIS A 185 0.56 -11.07 15.00
CA HIS A 185 0.23 -10.75 13.61
C HIS A 185 -1.24 -11.04 13.34
N GLU A 186 -1.91 -10.08 12.69
CA GLU A 186 -3.30 -10.29 12.26
C GLU A 186 -3.32 -11.26 11.07
N PRO A 187 -4.19 -12.29 11.10
CA PRO A 187 -4.34 -13.22 9.98
C PRO A 187 -4.66 -12.50 8.67
N ARG A 188 -4.23 -13.10 7.55
CA ARG A 188 -4.70 -12.63 6.24
C ARG A 188 -6.15 -13.03 6.08
N GLU A 189 -6.99 -12.01 5.93
CA GLU A 189 -8.40 -12.21 5.73
C GLU A 189 -8.71 -12.55 4.26
N VAL A 190 -9.38 -13.67 4.03
CA VAL A 190 -9.86 -14.11 2.72
C VAL A 190 -11.31 -13.71 2.48
N HIS A 191 -11.75 -13.67 1.23
CA HIS A 191 -13.10 -13.25 0.83
C HIS A 191 -13.90 -14.41 0.23
N TYR A 192 -13.64 -15.63 0.70
CA TYR A 192 -14.38 -16.85 0.35
C TYR A 192 -14.80 -17.61 1.61
N ASP A 193 -15.89 -18.37 1.50
CA ASP A 193 -16.50 -19.17 2.56
C ASP A 193 -16.03 -20.63 2.53
N THR A 194 -15.91 -21.19 1.32
CA THR A 194 -15.44 -22.56 1.10
C THR A 194 -14.36 -22.59 0.04
N LEU A 195 -13.43 -23.55 0.16
CA LEU A 195 -12.33 -23.76 -0.75
C LEU A 195 -12.31 -25.20 -1.22
N HIS A 196 -12.12 -25.39 -2.53
CA HIS A 196 -12.05 -26.70 -3.16
C HIS A 196 -10.83 -26.75 -4.08
N GLU A 197 -9.94 -27.70 -3.79
CA GLU A 197 -8.84 -28.01 -4.68
C GLU A 197 -9.35 -28.87 -5.84
N VAL A 198 -9.01 -28.45 -7.06
CA VAL A 198 -9.40 -29.11 -8.30
C VAL A 198 -8.21 -29.96 -8.76
N SER A 199 -8.48 -31.23 -9.07
CA SER A 199 -7.46 -32.14 -9.57
C SER A 199 -7.30 -31.94 -11.07
N GLU A 200 -6.39 -31.04 -11.43
CA GLU A 200 -5.94 -30.77 -12.79
C GLU A 200 -4.52 -30.18 -12.75
N ARG A 201 -3.80 -30.20 -13.87
CA ARG A 201 -2.54 -29.47 -13.95
C ARG A 201 -2.13 -29.10 -15.36
N LEU A 202 -1.71 -27.85 -15.55
CA LEU A 202 -1.02 -27.36 -16.74
C LEU A 202 0.47 -27.12 -16.45
N ASP A 203 1.32 -27.20 -17.49
CA ASP A 203 2.68 -26.68 -17.46
C ASP A 203 2.75 -25.20 -17.87
N ALA A 204 3.92 -24.57 -17.71
CA ALA A 204 4.15 -23.16 -18.07
C ALA A 204 3.99 -22.85 -19.57
N THR A 205 3.80 -23.86 -20.43
CA THR A 205 3.50 -23.71 -21.86
C THR A 205 2.00 -23.89 -22.17
N GLY A 206 1.18 -24.15 -21.15
CA GLY A 206 -0.27 -24.38 -21.26
C GLY A 206 -0.65 -25.81 -21.64
N ARG A 207 0.29 -26.78 -21.62
CA ARG A 207 0.00 -28.19 -21.91
C ARG A 207 -0.49 -28.90 -20.66
N ALA A 208 -1.52 -29.73 -20.81
CA ALA A 208 -2.07 -30.52 -19.71
C ALA A 208 -1.07 -31.62 -19.29
N ILE A 209 -0.70 -31.60 -18.01
CA ILE A 209 0.03 -32.66 -17.31
C ILE A 209 -0.99 -33.63 -16.67
N THR A 210 -2.04 -33.09 -16.05
CA THR A 210 -3.14 -33.83 -15.44
C THR A 210 -4.46 -33.27 -15.97
N THR A 211 -5.34 -34.15 -16.46
CA THR A 211 -6.68 -33.77 -16.94
C THR A 211 -7.62 -33.48 -15.77
N LEU A 212 -8.62 -32.61 -15.99
CA LEU A 212 -9.64 -32.26 -15.00
C LEU A 212 -10.47 -33.47 -14.54
N ASP A 213 -10.54 -33.72 -13.23
CA ASP A 213 -11.51 -34.64 -12.63
C ASP A 213 -12.90 -34.00 -12.50
N ALA A 214 -13.72 -34.19 -13.55
CA ALA A 214 -15.06 -33.63 -13.62
C ALA A 214 -16.07 -34.29 -12.66
N GLU A 215 -15.82 -35.49 -12.15
CA GLU A 215 -16.76 -36.18 -11.26
C GLU A 215 -16.61 -35.66 -9.83
N ALA A 216 -15.36 -35.58 -9.34
CA ALA A 216 -15.05 -34.99 -8.05
C ALA A 216 -15.53 -33.53 -7.97
N LEU A 217 -15.32 -32.76 -9.04
CA LEU A 217 -15.79 -31.37 -9.12
C LEU A 217 -17.31 -31.25 -9.00
N ARG A 218 -18.08 -32.10 -9.71
CA ARG A 218 -19.55 -32.11 -9.60
C ARG A 218 -20.03 -32.43 -8.19
N ALA A 219 -19.33 -33.33 -7.49
CA ALA A 219 -19.66 -33.65 -6.10
C ALA A 219 -19.45 -32.43 -5.17
N ALA A 220 -18.29 -31.77 -5.28
CA ALA A 220 -18.00 -30.55 -4.53
C ALA A 220 -19.00 -29.42 -4.84
N ALA A 221 -19.31 -29.20 -6.12
CA ALA A 221 -20.26 -28.19 -6.55
C ALA A 221 -21.66 -28.37 -5.94
N ARG A 222 -22.20 -29.61 -5.94
CA ARG A 222 -23.49 -29.92 -5.32
C ARG A 222 -23.50 -29.64 -3.82
N GLN A 223 -22.40 -29.92 -3.12
CA GLN A 223 -22.28 -29.64 -1.69
C GLN A 223 -22.34 -28.13 -1.41
N CYS A 224 -21.66 -27.30 -2.20
CA CYS A 224 -21.72 -25.84 -2.06
C CYS A 224 -23.15 -25.32 -2.24
N VAL A 225 -23.84 -25.76 -3.30
CA VAL A 225 -25.22 -25.32 -3.60
C VAL A 225 -26.19 -25.75 -2.49
N GLN A 226 -26.04 -26.97 -1.97
CA GLN A 226 -26.82 -27.46 -0.81
C GLN A 226 -26.58 -26.63 0.46
N SER A 227 -25.39 -26.04 0.62
CA SER A 227 -25.05 -25.12 1.73
C SER A 227 -25.48 -23.65 1.51
N GLY A 228 -26.19 -23.38 0.40
CA GLY A 228 -26.67 -22.05 0.03
C GLY A 228 -25.63 -21.14 -0.61
N ILE A 229 -24.48 -21.67 -1.04
CA ILE A 229 -23.44 -20.92 -1.76
C ILE A 229 -23.64 -21.14 -3.26
N THR A 230 -24.01 -20.08 -3.98
CA THR A 230 -24.28 -20.12 -5.43
C THR A 230 -23.40 -19.16 -6.24
N THR A 231 -22.41 -18.54 -5.61
CA THR A 231 -21.41 -17.70 -6.28
C THR A 231 -20.04 -18.36 -6.16
N ALA A 232 -19.31 -18.45 -7.27
CA ALA A 232 -17.99 -19.08 -7.31
C ALA A 232 -16.91 -18.18 -7.91
N ALA A 233 -15.68 -18.40 -7.48
CA ALA A 233 -14.46 -17.91 -8.11
C ALA A 233 -13.57 -19.11 -8.49
N VAL A 234 -12.91 -19.05 -9.65
CA VAL A 234 -12.03 -20.11 -10.14
C VAL A 234 -10.70 -19.51 -10.58
N SER A 235 -9.59 -20.07 -10.11
CA SER A 235 -8.24 -19.67 -10.52
C SER A 235 -7.30 -20.86 -10.57
N LEU A 236 -6.96 -21.32 -11.77
CA LEU A 236 -6.09 -22.49 -11.99
C LEU A 236 -4.72 -22.07 -12.51
N LEU A 237 -3.66 -22.83 -12.18
CA LEU A 237 -2.30 -22.54 -12.63
C LEU A 237 -2.17 -22.57 -14.16
N HIS A 238 -1.51 -21.55 -14.70
CA HIS A 238 -1.26 -21.31 -16.13
C HIS A 238 -2.53 -21.19 -16.98
N SER A 239 -3.67 -20.86 -16.36
CA SER A 239 -4.92 -20.56 -17.09
C SER A 239 -4.85 -19.26 -17.89
N ASP A 240 -3.86 -18.39 -17.60
CA ASP A 240 -3.52 -17.23 -18.44
C ASP A 240 -2.98 -17.63 -19.82
N VAL A 241 -2.35 -18.80 -19.92
CA VAL A 241 -1.85 -19.36 -21.18
C VAL A 241 -2.92 -20.24 -21.85
N ASN A 242 -3.61 -21.07 -21.07
CA ASN A 242 -4.66 -21.97 -21.59
C ASN A 242 -5.88 -22.02 -20.63
N PRO A 243 -6.98 -21.32 -20.95
CA PRO A 243 -8.13 -21.21 -20.06
C PRO A 243 -9.08 -22.42 -20.10
N THR A 244 -8.78 -23.45 -20.89
CA THR A 244 -9.73 -24.55 -21.18
C THR A 244 -10.26 -25.24 -19.92
N HIS A 245 -9.39 -25.56 -18.94
CA HIS A 245 -9.84 -26.19 -17.70
C HIS A 245 -10.73 -25.26 -16.86
N GLU A 246 -10.43 -23.96 -16.78
CA GLU A 246 -11.28 -22.99 -16.08
C GLU A 246 -12.68 -22.89 -16.72
N GLN A 247 -12.75 -22.88 -18.04
CA GLN A 247 -14.01 -22.85 -18.78
C GLN A 247 -14.85 -24.12 -18.52
N GLN A 248 -14.21 -25.29 -18.51
CA GLN A 248 -14.88 -26.55 -18.16
C GLN A 248 -15.39 -26.55 -16.72
N VAL A 249 -14.59 -26.00 -15.77
CA VAL A 249 -15.03 -25.84 -14.37
C VAL A 249 -16.26 -24.95 -14.29
N ARG A 250 -16.27 -23.79 -14.95
CA ARG A 250 -17.44 -22.89 -14.99
C ARG A 250 -18.70 -23.61 -15.46
N ASP A 251 -18.61 -24.32 -16.59
CA ASP A 251 -19.77 -24.97 -17.18
C ASP A 251 -20.35 -26.02 -16.21
N ILE A 252 -19.49 -26.80 -15.55
CA ILE A 252 -19.89 -27.76 -14.51
C ILE A 252 -20.53 -27.08 -13.28
N LEU A 253 -20.00 -25.94 -12.83
CA LEU A 253 -20.55 -25.20 -11.70
C LEU A 253 -21.94 -24.62 -12.02
N LEU A 254 -22.12 -24.04 -13.21
CA LEU A 254 -23.40 -23.53 -13.67
C LEU A 254 -24.45 -24.65 -13.79
N GLU A 255 -24.08 -25.79 -14.38
CA GLU A 255 -24.93 -27.00 -14.43
C GLU A 255 -25.33 -27.51 -13.04
N SER A 256 -24.48 -27.29 -12.03
CA SER A 256 -24.71 -27.74 -10.66
C SER A 256 -25.57 -26.77 -9.83
N GLY A 257 -25.92 -25.59 -10.35
CA GLY A 257 -26.82 -24.63 -9.70
C GLY A 257 -26.16 -23.34 -9.19
N PHE A 258 -24.90 -23.06 -9.54
CA PHE A 258 -24.31 -21.74 -9.30
C PHE A 258 -24.98 -20.67 -10.20
N THR A 259 -25.23 -19.49 -9.64
CA THR A 259 -25.83 -18.35 -10.36
C THR A 259 -24.79 -17.42 -10.95
N HIS A 260 -23.58 -17.41 -10.40
CA HIS A 260 -22.46 -16.60 -10.88
C HIS A 260 -21.14 -17.34 -10.69
N VAL A 261 -20.28 -17.29 -11.72
CA VAL A 261 -18.92 -17.85 -11.69
C VAL A 261 -17.94 -16.83 -12.27
N SER A 262 -16.93 -16.45 -11.49
CA SER A 262 -15.83 -15.59 -11.91
C SER A 262 -14.60 -16.42 -12.28
N LEU A 263 -14.19 -16.37 -13.54
CA LEU A 263 -12.97 -17.02 -14.02
C LEU A 263 -11.78 -16.06 -13.99
N SER A 264 -10.65 -16.49 -13.41
CA SER A 264 -9.45 -15.66 -13.34
C SER A 264 -8.91 -15.31 -14.74
N SER A 265 -8.97 -16.26 -15.67
CA SER A 265 -8.51 -16.11 -17.06
C SER A 265 -9.37 -15.15 -17.90
N GLU A 266 -10.66 -14.98 -17.59
CA GLU A 266 -11.54 -14.01 -18.29
C GLU A 266 -11.47 -12.61 -17.67
N LEU A 267 -11.17 -12.53 -16.38
CA LEU A 267 -11.09 -11.26 -15.65
C LEU A 267 -9.73 -10.58 -15.81
N ALA A 268 -8.65 -11.38 -15.87
CA ALA A 268 -7.28 -10.91 -15.97
C ALA A 268 -6.36 -11.99 -16.60
N PRO A 269 -6.24 -12.06 -17.94
CA PRO A 269 -5.45 -13.07 -18.66
C PRO A 269 -3.94 -12.76 -18.64
N PHE A 270 -3.38 -12.51 -17.45
CA PHE A 270 -1.95 -12.25 -17.25
C PHE A 270 -1.35 -13.25 -16.29
N ILE A 271 -0.05 -13.50 -16.42
CA ILE A 271 0.69 -14.36 -15.51
C ILE A 271 0.67 -13.79 -14.08
N ARG A 272 0.80 -14.70 -13.10
CA ARG A 272 0.76 -14.54 -11.63
C ARG A 272 -0.57 -15.00 -11.06
N ILE A 273 -0.58 -16.19 -10.47
CA ILE A 273 -1.79 -16.79 -9.93
C ILE A 273 -2.32 -16.06 -8.70
N LEU A 274 -1.45 -15.52 -7.84
CA LEU A 274 -1.90 -14.86 -6.60
C LEU A 274 -2.80 -13.63 -6.88
N PRO A 275 -2.37 -12.60 -7.63
CA PRO A 275 -3.23 -11.45 -7.94
C PRO A 275 -4.42 -11.81 -8.85
N ARG A 276 -4.30 -12.85 -9.68
CA ARG A 276 -5.42 -13.39 -10.47
C ARG A 276 -6.51 -14.01 -9.59
N ALA A 277 -6.12 -14.88 -8.66
CA ALA A 277 -7.02 -15.50 -7.70
C ALA A 277 -7.70 -14.43 -6.84
N GLN A 278 -6.94 -13.44 -6.37
CA GLN A 278 -7.45 -12.29 -5.65
C GLN A 278 -8.50 -11.50 -6.46
N SER A 279 -8.26 -11.28 -7.75
CA SER A 279 -9.20 -10.60 -8.65
C SER A 279 -10.48 -11.40 -8.88
N ALA A 280 -10.37 -12.73 -9.08
CA ALA A 280 -11.52 -13.60 -9.28
C ALA A 280 -12.41 -13.67 -8.02
N VAL A 281 -11.80 -13.83 -6.84
CA VAL A 281 -12.51 -13.87 -5.56
C VAL A 281 -13.16 -12.52 -5.25
N ALA A 282 -12.45 -11.40 -5.42
CA ALA A 282 -13.02 -10.09 -5.16
C ALA A 282 -14.21 -9.78 -6.09
N ASN A 283 -14.13 -10.14 -7.37
CA ASN A 283 -15.24 -9.94 -8.31
C ASN A 283 -16.48 -10.77 -7.91
N ALA A 284 -16.28 -12.05 -7.56
CA ALA A 284 -17.35 -12.92 -7.07
C ALA A 284 -17.97 -12.37 -5.77
N TYR A 285 -17.14 -11.97 -4.81
CA TYR A 285 -17.56 -11.43 -3.52
C TYR A 285 -18.40 -10.15 -3.66
N LEU A 286 -18.07 -9.28 -4.60
CA LEU A 286 -18.76 -8.00 -4.82
C LEU A 286 -20.04 -8.13 -5.65
N THR A 287 -20.32 -9.29 -6.25
CA THR A 287 -21.43 -9.46 -7.19
C THR A 287 -22.80 -9.13 -6.58
N GLY A 288 -23.09 -9.62 -5.37
CA GLY A 288 -24.38 -9.40 -4.70
C GLY A 288 -24.66 -7.93 -4.37
N PRO A 289 -23.79 -7.27 -3.56
CA PRO A 289 -23.98 -5.86 -3.19
C PRO A 289 -24.07 -4.91 -4.37
N VAL A 290 -23.25 -5.13 -5.41
CA VAL A 290 -23.27 -4.30 -6.63
C VAL A 290 -24.56 -4.52 -7.42
N SER A 291 -25.00 -5.77 -7.59
CA SER A 291 -26.24 -6.08 -8.31
C SER A 291 -27.48 -5.51 -7.61
N GLN A 292 -27.51 -5.57 -6.27
CA GLN A 292 -28.58 -4.96 -5.48
C GLN A 292 -28.59 -3.44 -5.64
N PHE A 293 -27.45 -2.79 -5.52
CA PHE A 293 -27.35 -1.33 -5.68
C PHE A 293 -27.80 -0.86 -7.08
N ILE A 294 -27.39 -1.58 -8.14
CA ILE A 294 -27.86 -1.31 -9.50
C ILE A 294 -29.39 -1.43 -9.59
N THR A 295 -29.96 -2.46 -8.95
CA THR A 295 -31.41 -2.69 -8.91
C THR A 295 -32.13 -1.56 -8.18
N ASP A 296 -31.61 -1.12 -7.03
CA ASP A 296 -32.18 -0.04 -6.22
C ASP A 296 -32.20 1.30 -6.97
N VAL A 297 -31.17 1.59 -7.78
CA VAL A 297 -31.11 2.82 -8.59
C VAL A 297 -31.96 2.70 -9.85
N ARG A 298 -32.05 1.51 -10.46
CA ARG A 298 -32.78 1.30 -11.72
C ARG A 298 -34.29 1.19 -11.52
N SER A 299 -34.74 0.56 -10.44
CA SER A 299 -36.16 0.27 -10.21
C SER A 299 -37.09 1.50 -10.21
N PRO A 300 -36.69 2.69 -9.71
CA PRO A 300 -37.56 3.87 -9.72
C PRO A 300 -37.57 4.59 -11.08
N LEU A 301 -36.61 4.31 -11.97
CA LEU A 301 -36.52 4.94 -13.28
C LEU A 301 -37.58 4.36 -14.25
N PRO A 302 -38.09 5.15 -15.23
CA PRO A 302 -39.15 4.71 -16.13
C PRO A 302 -38.76 3.43 -16.91
N GLN A 303 -39.61 2.40 -16.84
CA GLN A 303 -39.40 1.15 -17.58
C GLN A 303 -39.96 1.27 -19.01
N GLY A 304 -39.07 1.35 -20.00
CA GLY A 304 -39.47 1.50 -21.41
C GLY A 304 -38.40 2.19 -22.25
N GLY A 305 -37.26 1.52 -22.47
CA GLY A 305 -36.28 1.81 -23.52
C GLY A 305 -35.65 3.21 -23.63
N SER A 306 -36.04 4.23 -22.87
CA SER A 306 -35.64 5.63 -23.13
C SER A 306 -34.81 6.27 -22.01
N SER A 307 -34.71 5.63 -20.84
CA SER A 307 -33.82 6.07 -19.75
C SER A 307 -32.63 5.12 -19.66
N THR A 308 -31.42 5.68 -19.61
CA THR A 308 -30.16 4.91 -19.60
C THR A 308 -29.50 4.96 -18.22
N LEU A 309 -28.82 3.87 -17.84
CA LEU A 309 -27.99 3.82 -16.64
C LEU A 309 -26.59 3.34 -17.02
N LEU A 310 -25.66 4.29 -17.03
CA LEU A 310 -24.24 4.08 -17.28
C LEU A 310 -23.47 4.22 -15.97
N MET A 311 -22.52 3.33 -15.75
CA MET A 311 -21.65 3.31 -14.59
C MET A 311 -20.21 3.60 -15.03
N MET A 312 -19.50 4.37 -14.21
CA MET A 312 -18.09 4.64 -14.45
C MET A 312 -17.22 3.52 -13.89
N THR A 313 -16.24 3.10 -14.66
CA THR A 313 -15.21 2.17 -14.22
C THR A 313 -14.07 2.91 -13.50
N SER A 314 -13.21 2.15 -12.81
CA SER A 314 -11.94 2.63 -12.24
C SER A 314 -11.05 3.31 -13.29
N ALA A 315 -11.21 3.00 -14.58
CA ALA A 315 -10.46 3.60 -15.69
C ALA A 315 -11.10 4.88 -16.25
N ALA A 316 -12.09 5.47 -15.55
CA ALA A 316 -12.85 6.66 -15.98
C ALA A 316 -13.67 6.50 -17.28
N GLY A 317 -13.85 5.25 -17.76
CA GLY A 317 -14.72 4.93 -18.89
C GLY A 317 -16.16 4.63 -18.44
N LEU A 318 -17.14 4.88 -19.32
CA LEU A 318 -18.54 4.50 -19.07
C LEU A 318 -18.87 3.09 -19.58
N GLU A 319 -19.64 2.34 -18.80
CA GLU A 319 -20.26 1.07 -19.20
C GLU A 319 -21.74 0.99 -18.83
N PRO A 320 -22.56 0.27 -19.61
CA PRO A 320 -23.91 -0.11 -19.19
C PRO A 320 -23.87 -0.88 -17.87
N ALA A 321 -24.80 -0.57 -16.96
CA ALA A 321 -24.89 -1.27 -15.68
C ALA A 321 -25.09 -2.81 -15.82
N SER A 322 -25.55 -3.29 -16.98
CA SER A 322 -25.70 -4.72 -17.27
C SER A 322 -24.41 -5.44 -17.66
N SER A 323 -23.36 -4.74 -18.06
CA SER A 323 -22.08 -5.34 -18.48
C SER A 323 -20.96 -5.14 -17.46
N ILE A 324 -21.21 -4.36 -16.41
CA ILE A 324 -20.18 -3.94 -15.46
C ILE A 324 -19.65 -5.13 -14.66
N LYS A 325 -18.33 -5.25 -14.56
CA LYS A 325 -17.68 -6.18 -13.64
C LYS A 325 -17.57 -5.50 -12.27
N PRO A 326 -18.07 -6.09 -11.18
CA PRO A 326 -18.03 -5.48 -9.85
C PRO A 326 -16.64 -4.97 -9.41
N LYS A 327 -15.57 -5.70 -9.76
CA LYS A 327 -14.19 -5.29 -9.44
C LYS A 327 -13.77 -3.96 -10.09
N ASP A 328 -14.34 -3.64 -11.25
CA ASP A 328 -13.99 -2.44 -12.02
C ASP A 328 -14.73 -1.19 -11.53
N LEU A 329 -15.51 -1.27 -10.44
CA LEU A 329 -16.15 -0.12 -9.79
C LEU A 329 -15.35 0.43 -8.61
N LEU A 330 -14.31 -0.28 -8.17
CA LEU A 330 -13.45 0.14 -7.07
C LEU A 330 -12.74 1.44 -7.45
N LEU A 331 -12.87 2.48 -6.63
CA LEU A 331 -12.33 3.82 -6.91
C LEU A 331 -12.91 4.52 -8.15
N SER A 332 -14.14 4.16 -8.58
CA SER A 332 -14.83 4.84 -9.70
C SER A 332 -15.12 6.33 -9.43
N GLY A 333 -15.41 6.72 -8.18
CA GLY A 333 -15.63 8.12 -7.80
C GLY A 333 -14.39 9.00 -7.97
N PRO A 334 -13.24 8.63 -7.37
CA PRO A 334 -11.96 9.31 -7.60
C PRO A 334 -11.58 9.38 -9.08
N ALA A 335 -11.82 8.32 -9.87
CA ALA A 335 -11.58 8.34 -11.32
C ALA A 335 -12.41 9.42 -12.04
N ALA A 336 -13.66 9.63 -11.62
CA ALA A 336 -14.50 10.72 -12.13
C ALA A 336 -13.93 12.09 -11.76
N GLY A 337 -13.46 12.24 -10.52
CA GLY A 337 -12.83 13.47 -10.03
C GLY A 337 -11.60 13.86 -10.85
N VAL A 338 -10.73 12.90 -11.16
CA VAL A 338 -9.54 13.12 -12.00
C VAL A 338 -9.93 13.54 -13.42
N LEU A 339 -10.98 12.95 -13.99
CA LEU A 339 -11.47 13.36 -15.31
C LEU A 339 -12.03 14.79 -15.30
N GLY A 340 -12.82 15.14 -14.27
CA GLY A 340 -13.31 16.51 -14.08
C GLY A 340 -12.17 17.52 -13.87
N ALA A 341 -11.14 17.13 -13.13
CA ALA A 341 -9.93 17.93 -12.94
C ALA A 341 -9.18 18.15 -14.26
N LEU A 342 -9.05 17.13 -15.11
CA LEU A 342 -8.43 17.26 -16.44
C LEU A 342 -9.14 18.32 -17.28
N HIS A 343 -10.46 18.23 -17.43
CA HIS A 343 -11.20 19.18 -18.25
C HIS A 343 -11.23 20.58 -17.64
N ALA A 344 -11.36 20.70 -16.30
CA ALA A 344 -11.28 21.98 -15.62
C ALA A 344 -9.91 22.66 -15.84
N ALA A 345 -8.81 21.91 -15.73
CA ALA A 345 -7.47 22.43 -16.01
C ALA A 345 -7.31 22.89 -17.46
N GLN A 346 -7.80 22.10 -18.42
CA GLN A 346 -7.76 22.46 -19.84
C GLN A 346 -8.51 23.76 -20.12
N ARG A 347 -9.70 23.95 -19.53
CA ARG A 347 -10.48 25.20 -19.62
C ARG A 347 -9.75 26.39 -18.99
N LEU A 348 -9.00 26.16 -17.91
CA LEU A 348 -8.14 27.17 -17.27
C LEU A 348 -6.79 27.37 -17.98
N GLY A 349 -6.51 26.63 -19.05
CA GLY A 349 -5.29 26.76 -19.85
C GLY A 349 -4.05 26.02 -19.30
N TYR A 350 -4.24 25.01 -18.46
CA TYR A 350 -3.16 24.19 -17.90
C TYR A 350 -3.27 22.74 -18.37
N GLN A 351 -2.10 22.13 -18.66
CA GLN A 351 -2.00 20.72 -19.03
C GLN A 351 -1.30 19.89 -17.95
N ARG A 352 -0.31 20.47 -17.26
CA ARG A 352 0.47 19.82 -16.20
C ARG A 352 -0.10 20.15 -14.85
N ILE A 353 -0.86 19.21 -14.29
CA ILE A 353 -1.45 19.37 -12.96
C ILE A 353 -1.20 18.16 -12.07
N ILE A 354 -1.16 18.41 -10.77
CA ILE A 354 -1.32 17.40 -9.74
C ILE A 354 -2.69 17.64 -9.13
N THR A 355 -3.55 16.62 -9.16
CA THR A 355 -4.87 16.69 -8.55
C THR A 355 -4.76 16.51 -7.04
N PHE A 356 -5.59 17.25 -6.30
CA PHE A 356 -5.67 17.20 -4.84
C PHE A 356 -7.14 17.15 -4.45
N ASP A 357 -7.72 15.94 -4.46
CA ASP A 357 -9.09 15.67 -4.04
C ASP A 357 -9.10 15.30 -2.56
N MET A 358 -9.49 16.22 -1.68
CA MET A 358 -9.56 15.91 -0.25
C MET A 358 -11.01 15.82 0.21
N GLY A 359 -11.40 14.61 0.59
CA GLY A 359 -12.69 14.28 1.17
C GLY A 359 -12.65 14.21 2.71
N GLY A 360 -13.68 13.58 3.29
CA GLY A 360 -13.79 13.38 4.73
C GLY A 360 -12.89 12.26 5.27
N THR A 361 -12.48 11.29 4.47
CA THR A 361 -11.74 10.11 4.95
C THR A 361 -10.31 10.04 4.43
N SER A 362 -10.10 10.47 3.21
CA SER A 362 -8.87 10.31 2.44
C SER A 362 -8.66 11.47 1.49
N THR A 363 -7.47 11.51 0.90
CA THR A 363 -7.12 12.42 -0.19
C THR A 363 -6.69 11.58 -1.39
N ASP A 364 -7.28 11.82 -2.55
CA ASP A 364 -6.92 11.16 -3.81
C ASP A 364 -6.09 12.10 -4.69
N VAL A 365 -4.95 11.59 -5.17
CA VAL A 365 -3.96 12.34 -5.94
C VAL A 365 -3.68 11.61 -7.24
N ALA A 366 -3.67 12.36 -8.35
CA ALA A 366 -3.26 11.90 -9.65
C ALA A 366 -2.40 12.97 -10.31
N ARG A 367 -1.39 12.54 -11.08
CA ARG A 367 -0.57 13.42 -11.90
C ARG A 367 -1.05 13.37 -13.34
N LEU A 368 -1.29 14.53 -13.93
CA LEU A 368 -1.76 14.68 -15.30
C LEU A 368 -0.79 15.54 -16.11
N ASP A 369 -0.46 15.08 -17.32
CA ASP A 369 0.30 15.85 -18.32
C ASP A 369 -0.49 15.81 -19.63
N GLY A 370 -1.51 16.67 -19.72
CA GLY A 370 -2.43 16.76 -20.84
C GLY A 370 -3.45 15.61 -20.99
N ALA A 371 -3.22 14.46 -20.34
CA ALA A 371 -4.09 13.29 -20.36
C ALA A 371 -4.07 12.49 -19.05
N VAL A 372 -5.03 11.58 -18.91
CA VAL A 372 -5.14 10.65 -17.78
C VAL A 372 -4.07 9.54 -17.88
N GLY A 373 -3.35 9.30 -16.79
CA GLY A 373 -2.46 8.13 -16.67
C GLY A 373 -3.24 6.88 -16.24
N TYR A 374 -2.85 5.71 -16.74
CA TYR A 374 -3.48 4.43 -16.38
C TYR A 374 -2.51 3.50 -15.64
N ARG A 375 -3.06 2.71 -14.71
CA ARG A 375 -2.40 1.57 -14.08
C ARG A 375 -3.27 0.33 -14.22
N PHE A 376 -2.65 -0.83 -14.35
CA PHE A 376 -3.34 -2.11 -14.59
C PHE A 376 -3.31 -3.05 -13.38
N THR A 377 -2.77 -2.57 -12.26
CA THR A 377 -2.77 -3.25 -10.98
C THR A 377 -3.08 -2.23 -9.90
N GLN A 378 -4.03 -2.56 -9.03
CA GLN A 378 -4.45 -1.70 -7.92
C GLN A 378 -4.56 -2.52 -6.62
N ALA A 379 -4.27 -1.90 -5.48
CA ALA A 379 -4.38 -2.56 -4.17
C ALA A 379 -5.52 -1.92 -3.37
N VAL A 380 -6.53 -2.71 -2.98
CA VAL A 380 -7.70 -2.24 -2.21
C VAL A 380 -8.00 -3.25 -1.11
N GLY A 381 -8.10 -2.79 0.14
CA GLY A 381 -8.43 -3.68 1.27
C GLY A 381 -7.43 -4.81 1.52
N GLY A 382 -6.17 -4.65 1.13
CA GLY A 382 -5.15 -5.71 1.21
C GLY A 382 -5.22 -6.75 0.09
N ILE A 383 -6.09 -6.56 -0.91
CA ILE A 383 -6.21 -7.38 -2.11
C ILE A 383 -5.51 -6.65 -3.27
N THR A 384 -4.72 -7.38 -4.06
CA THR A 384 -4.16 -6.87 -5.32
C THR A 384 -5.05 -7.31 -6.47
N LEU A 385 -5.56 -6.34 -7.24
CA LEU A 385 -6.49 -6.54 -8.33
C LEU A 385 -5.84 -6.20 -9.66
N LEU A 386 -6.10 -7.06 -10.64
CA LEU A 386 -5.74 -6.86 -12.04
C LEU A 386 -6.94 -6.24 -12.76
N SER A 387 -6.91 -4.91 -12.89
CA SER A 387 -7.97 -4.14 -13.52
C SER A 387 -7.40 -2.80 -14.00
N PRO A 388 -7.74 -2.34 -15.22
CA PRO A 388 -7.45 -0.99 -15.66
C PRO A 388 -8.05 0.04 -14.70
N SER A 389 -7.23 0.98 -14.26
CA SER A 389 -7.63 2.07 -13.37
C SER A 389 -6.88 3.35 -13.73
N VAL A 390 -7.47 4.49 -13.42
CA VAL A 390 -6.75 5.76 -13.41
C VAL A 390 -5.61 5.65 -12.40
N ALA A 391 -4.45 6.22 -12.73
CA ALA A 391 -3.28 6.27 -11.86
C ALA A 391 -3.53 7.22 -10.68
N ILE A 392 -4.32 6.76 -9.72
CA ILE A 392 -4.68 7.46 -8.48
C ILE A 392 -3.90 6.84 -7.34
N GLU A 393 -3.44 7.71 -6.46
CA GLU A 393 -2.82 7.36 -5.20
C GLU A 393 -3.67 7.94 -4.07
N THR A 394 -4.12 7.07 -3.18
CA THR A 394 -4.94 7.46 -2.04
C THR A 394 -4.07 7.64 -0.81
N VAL A 395 -4.12 8.84 -0.23
CA VAL A 395 -3.49 9.19 1.03
C VAL A 395 -4.49 9.02 2.16
N ALA A 396 -4.11 8.29 3.21
CA ALA A 396 -4.90 8.16 4.45
C ALA A 396 -4.83 9.45 5.30
N ALA A 397 -5.20 10.56 4.71
CA ALA A 397 -5.31 11.88 5.31
C ALA A 397 -6.52 12.59 4.66
N GLY A 398 -7.49 13.03 5.45
CA GLY A 398 -8.69 13.73 4.99
C GLY A 398 -9.26 14.60 6.11
N GLY A 399 -10.41 15.23 5.89
CA GLY A 399 -11.01 16.11 6.90
C GLY A 399 -11.30 15.39 8.23
N GLY A 400 -11.67 14.12 8.19
CA GLY A 400 -11.94 13.28 9.35
C GLY A 400 -10.73 12.60 9.96
N SER A 401 -9.50 12.90 9.51
CA SER A 401 -8.29 12.37 10.14
C SER A 401 -8.21 12.80 11.60
N ILE A 402 -8.06 11.83 12.49
CA ILE A 402 -8.09 12.04 13.94
C ILE A 402 -6.82 12.76 14.38
N CYS A 403 -7.00 13.82 15.16
CA CYS A 403 -5.93 14.56 15.84
C CYS A 403 -5.76 13.98 17.25
N ALA A 404 -4.56 13.51 17.58
CA ALA A 404 -4.30 12.83 18.85
C ALA A 404 -2.88 13.10 19.37
N TRP A 405 -2.70 12.80 20.66
CA TRP A 405 -1.39 12.67 21.28
C TRP A 405 -1.00 11.19 21.30
N THR A 406 0.25 10.89 20.95
CA THR A 406 0.81 9.54 20.88
C THR A 406 2.15 9.49 21.61
N PRO A 407 2.72 8.32 21.92
CA PRO A 407 4.07 8.23 22.47
C PRO A 407 5.15 8.87 21.57
N GLN A 408 4.85 9.09 20.28
CA GLN A 408 5.74 9.72 19.32
C GLN A 408 5.63 11.25 19.31
N GLY A 409 4.67 11.82 20.04
CA GLY A 409 4.31 13.24 20.00
C GLY A 409 2.93 13.47 19.38
N LEU A 410 2.73 14.70 18.90
CA LEU A 410 1.48 15.10 18.25
C LEU A 410 1.30 14.36 16.92
N ALA A 411 0.10 13.83 16.66
CA ALA A 411 -0.19 13.04 15.46
C ALA A 411 -1.52 13.44 14.79
N VAL A 412 -1.55 13.34 13.45
CA VAL A 412 -2.77 13.46 12.63
C VAL A 412 -2.88 12.26 11.70
N GLY A 413 -3.96 11.49 11.83
CA GLY A 413 -4.16 10.23 11.09
C GLY A 413 -3.20 9.11 11.55
N PRO A 414 -3.14 7.95 10.85
CA PRO A 414 -3.91 7.57 9.66
C PRO A 414 -5.38 7.24 9.96
N LYS A 415 -5.75 7.06 11.23
CA LYS A 415 -7.13 6.75 11.61
C LYS A 415 -8.06 7.91 11.24
N SER A 416 -9.25 7.58 10.76
CA SER A 416 -10.29 8.53 10.40
C SER A 416 -11.53 8.30 11.25
N ALA A 417 -12.26 9.37 11.56
CA ALA A 417 -13.57 9.31 12.20
C ALA A 417 -14.69 8.85 11.25
N GLY A 418 -14.39 8.69 9.95
CA GLY A 418 -15.37 8.28 8.95
C GLY A 418 -16.49 9.31 8.75
N SER A 419 -17.65 8.84 8.28
CA SER A 419 -18.90 9.61 8.22
C SER A 419 -19.79 9.43 9.45
N ASP A 420 -19.52 8.41 10.26
CA ASP A 420 -20.27 8.05 11.46
C ASP A 420 -19.32 7.43 12.51
N PRO A 421 -19.14 8.05 13.69
CA PRO A 421 -19.77 9.30 14.14
C PRO A 421 -19.28 10.55 13.38
N GLY A 422 -18.17 10.46 12.64
CA GLY A 422 -17.57 11.60 11.92
C GLY A 422 -16.84 12.60 12.83
N PRO A 423 -16.44 13.77 12.31
CA PRO A 423 -15.86 14.87 13.09
C PRO A 423 -16.67 15.23 14.34
N ALA A 424 -16.01 15.72 15.39
CA ALA A 424 -16.70 16.15 16.62
C ALA A 424 -17.79 17.19 16.33
N CYS A 425 -17.51 18.13 15.42
CA CYS A 425 -18.46 19.15 14.98
C CYS A 425 -19.72 18.61 14.30
N CYS A 426 -19.76 17.33 13.87
CA CYS A 426 -20.98 16.72 13.34
C CYS A 426 -22.03 16.40 14.43
N GLY A 427 -21.68 16.52 15.72
CA GLY A 427 -22.63 16.40 16.84
C GLY A 427 -23.02 14.97 17.22
N LYS A 428 -22.33 13.95 16.69
CA LYS A 428 -22.57 12.51 16.99
C LYS A 428 -21.61 11.91 18.02
N GLY A 429 -20.86 12.74 18.75
CA GLY A 429 -19.89 12.28 19.74
C GLY A 429 -18.52 11.86 19.17
N GLY A 430 -18.19 12.29 17.96
CA GLY A 430 -16.92 12.01 17.29
C GLY A 430 -15.66 12.57 17.97
N PRO A 431 -14.47 12.12 17.56
CA PRO A 431 -13.19 12.63 18.06
C PRO A 431 -12.80 13.97 17.40
N LEU A 432 -11.74 14.63 17.90
CA LEU A 432 -11.15 15.80 17.24
C LEU A 432 -10.53 15.41 15.90
N THR A 433 -10.86 16.14 14.83
CA THR A 433 -10.39 15.88 13.46
C THR A 433 -9.86 17.14 12.76
N VAL A 434 -9.27 16.98 11.57
CA VAL A 434 -8.80 18.11 10.75
C VAL A 434 -9.93 19.08 10.39
N THR A 435 -11.15 18.59 10.15
CA THR A 435 -12.34 19.42 9.92
C THR A 435 -12.65 20.28 11.15
N ASP A 436 -12.52 19.72 12.36
CA ASP A 436 -12.69 20.47 13.61
C ASP A 436 -11.61 21.56 13.74
N VAL A 437 -10.36 21.24 13.42
CA VAL A 437 -9.25 22.20 13.41
C VAL A 437 -9.53 23.35 12.44
N ASN A 438 -9.98 23.06 11.22
CA ASN A 438 -10.37 24.08 10.23
C ASN A 438 -11.53 24.95 10.73
N LEU A 439 -12.56 24.34 11.35
CA LEU A 439 -13.68 25.07 11.93
C LEU A 439 -13.20 26.02 13.02
N LEU A 440 -12.36 25.54 13.95
CA LEU A 440 -11.89 26.30 15.10
C LEU A 440 -10.91 27.42 14.73
N LEU A 441 -10.14 27.24 13.65
CA LEU A 441 -9.28 28.26 13.04
C LEU A 441 -10.04 29.26 12.15
N GLY A 442 -11.34 29.07 11.94
CA GLY A 442 -12.16 29.97 11.10
C GLY A 442 -11.89 29.83 9.61
N ARG A 443 -11.42 28.66 9.16
CA ARG A 443 -11.11 28.36 7.75
C ARG A 443 -12.33 27.95 6.92
N PHE A 444 -13.54 27.92 7.50
CA PHE A 444 -14.81 27.91 6.78
C PHE A 444 -15.96 28.42 7.68
N ASP A 445 -17.01 28.95 7.06
CA ASP A 445 -18.24 29.42 7.71
C ASP A 445 -19.23 28.25 7.92
N PRO A 446 -19.53 27.86 9.17
CA PRO A 446 -20.46 26.76 9.45
C PRO A 446 -21.90 27.07 9.02
N ALA A 447 -22.31 28.33 8.89
CA ALA A 447 -23.67 28.70 8.49
C ALA A 447 -23.99 28.34 7.03
N ARG A 448 -22.95 28.09 6.22
CA ARG A 448 -23.05 27.73 4.80
C ARG A 448 -22.71 26.27 4.54
N ALA A 449 -22.50 25.47 5.59
CA ALA A 449 -22.24 24.04 5.47
C ALA A 449 -23.49 23.28 5.00
N PRO A 450 -23.35 22.16 4.27
CA PRO A 450 -24.48 21.36 3.78
C PRO A 450 -25.20 20.59 4.91
N ILE A 451 -24.60 20.53 6.10
CA ILE A 451 -25.16 19.93 7.31
C ILE A 451 -24.94 20.87 8.50
N PRO A 452 -25.80 20.82 9.53
CA PRO A 452 -25.56 21.54 10.77
C PRO A 452 -24.27 21.09 11.47
N LEU A 453 -23.51 22.04 12.04
CA LEU A 453 -22.26 21.78 12.75
C LEU A 453 -22.26 22.43 14.15
N SER A 454 -21.67 21.75 15.13
CA SER A 454 -21.48 22.21 16.50
C SER A 454 -20.03 22.63 16.76
N ARG A 455 -19.80 23.94 16.91
CA ARG A 455 -18.49 24.47 17.30
C ARG A 455 -18.10 24.07 18.73
N GLU A 456 -19.08 23.98 19.63
CA GLU A 456 -18.86 23.60 21.03
C GLU A 456 -18.33 22.18 21.17
N ALA A 457 -18.86 21.23 20.38
CA ALA A 457 -18.39 19.85 20.38
C ALA A 457 -16.91 19.75 19.95
N ALA A 458 -16.50 20.53 18.95
CA ALA A 458 -15.11 20.60 18.51
C ALA A 458 -14.20 21.22 19.58
N GLU A 459 -14.64 22.32 20.22
CA GLU A 459 -13.88 23.02 21.27
C GLU A 459 -13.65 22.13 22.50
N SER A 460 -14.65 21.34 22.87
CA SER A 460 -14.55 20.38 23.98
C SER A 460 -13.43 19.35 23.72
N ARG A 461 -13.43 18.72 22.54
CA ARG A 461 -12.39 17.74 22.16
C ARG A 461 -11.00 18.37 22.02
N LEU A 462 -10.92 19.63 21.58
CA LEU A 462 -9.64 20.36 21.55
C LEU A 462 -9.10 20.58 22.97
N THR A 463 -9.98 20.96 23.90
CA THR A 463 -9.61 21.20 25.31
C THR A 463 -9.10 19.93 25.97
N GLU A 464 -9.77 18.79 25.73
CA GLU A 464 -9.30 17.47 26.18
C GLU A 464 -7.88 17.17 25.69
N LEU A 465 -7.63 17.32 24.37
CA LEU A 465 -6.31 17.07 23.79
C LEU A 465 -5.25 18.05 24.33
N LEU A 466 -5.59 19.33 24.46
CA LEU A 466 -4.68 20.35 25.00
C LEU A 466 -4.25 20.03 26.42
N GLN A 467 -5.19 19.56 27.24
CA GLN A 467 -4.92 19.12 28.61
C GLN A 467 -3.98 17.91 28.59
N THR A 468 -4.27 16.87 27.79
CA THR A 468 -3.40 15.70 27.65
C THR A 468 -1.97 16.08 27.26
N VAL A 469 -1.80 16.95 26.25
CA VAL A 469 -0.47 17.36 25.78
C VAL A 469 0.29 18.14 26.86
N ASN A 470 -0.39 19.03 27.60
CA ASN A 470 0.26 19.82 28.63
C ASN A 470 0.57 19.01 29.91
N ASP A 471 -0.28 18.05 30.25
CA ASP A 471 -0.11 17.18 31.41
C ASP A 471 0.97 16.12 31.16
N GLU A 472 0.94 15.43 30.00
CA GLU A 472 1.88 14.33 29.70
C GLU A 472 3.23 14.81 29.15
N ALA A 473 3.27 15.89 28.38
CA ALA A 473 4.48 16.34 27.68
C ALA A 473 5.15 17.57 28.31
N HIS A 474 4.53 18.19 29.32
CA HIS A 474 4.97 19.43 29.95
C HIS A 474 5.35 20.56 28.96
N ARG A 475 4.69 20.59 27.79
CA ARG A 475 5.02 21.52 26.69
C ARG A 475 4.44 22.93 26.87
N GLY A 476 3.43 23.11 27.72
CA GLY A 476 2.82 24.42 27.97
C GLY A 476 2.22 25.09 26.74
N LEU A 477 1.72 24.30 25.77
CA LEU A 477 1.15 24.81 24.53
C LEU A 477 -0.13 25.60 24.81
N SER A 478 -0.31 26.69 24.08
CA SER A 478 -1.59 27.39 23.98
C SER A 478 -2.54 26.70 23.00
N ARG A 479 -3.83 27.02 23.13
CA ARG A 479 -4.89 26.60 22.20
C ARG A 479 -4.54 26.89 20.74
N GLU A 480 -4.00 28.08 20.47
CA GLU A 480 -3.71 28.52 19.10
C GLU A 480 -2.48 27.81 18.52
N GLU A 481 -1.45 27.58 19.33
CA GLU A 481 -0.27 26.81 18.92
C GLU A 481 -0.62 25.36 18.60
N LEU A 482 -1.44 24.71 19.42
CA LEU A 482 -1.88 23.33 19.16
C LEU A 482 -2.63 23.23 17.82
N LEU A 483 -3.59 24.13 17.56
CA LEU A 483 -4.33 24.15 16.30
C LEU A 483 -3.41 24.37 15.08
N LYS A 484 -2.45 25.30 15.18
CA LYS A 484 -1.47 25.56 14.11
C LYS A 484 -0.56 24.35 13.86
N GLN A 485 -0.09 23.68 14.92
CA GLN A 485 0.74 22.49 14.79
C GLN A 485 -0.03 21.31 14.18
N LEU A 486 -1.27 21.07 14.60
CA LEU A 486 -2.15 20.05 14.01
C LEU A 486 -2.38 20.30 12.51
N LEU A 487 -2.67 21.55 12.13
CA LEU A 487 -2.86 21.91 10.72
C LEU A 487 -1.57 21.73 9.91
N ALA A 488 -0.42 22.15 10.45
CA ALA A 488 0.88 21.99 9.80
C ALA A 488 1.22 20.51 9.59
N LEU A 489 0.97 19.66 10.59
CA LEU A 489 1.21 18.23 10.50
C LEU A 489 0.28 17.53 9.49
N ALA A 490 -1.00 17.90 9.47
CA ALA A 490 -1.94 17.42 8.45
C ALA A 490 -1.48 17.77 7.03
N THR A 491 -1.04 19.02 6.84
CA THR A 491 -0.54 19.54 5.56
C THR A 491 0.75 18.86 5.13
N GLU A 492 1.73 18.71 6.03
CA GLU A 492 2.98 18.03 5.74
C GLU A 492 2.74 16.59 5.30
N ARG A 493 1.87 15.86 6.01
CA ARG A 493 1.50 14.48 5.65
C ARG A 493 0.93 14.36 4.24
N MET A 494 0.07 15.31 3.83
CA MET A 494 -0.50 15.35 2.48
C MET A 494 0.58 15.69 1.43
N ALA A 495 1.41 16.70 1.70
CA ALA A 495 2.51 17.09 0.83
C ALA A 495 3.55 15.97 0.65
N ASP A 496 3.95 15.31 1.74
CA ASP A 496 4.92 14.21 1.72
C ASP A 496 4.43 13.05 0.86
N ALA A 497 3.14 12.70 0.96
CA ALA A 497 2.55 11.68 0.11
C ALA A 497 2.63 12.06 -1.38
N ILE A 498 2.21 13.29 -1.74
CA ILE A 498 2.30 13.80 -3.11
C ILE A 498 3.75 13.80 -3.61
N ARG A 499 4.70 14.22 -2.77
CA ARG A 499 6.14 14.25 -3.07
C ARG A 499 6.67 12.85 -3.35
N LYS A 500 6.39 11.89 -2.47
CA LYS A 500 6.82 10.49 -2.60
C LYS A 500 6.31 9.85 -3.91
N ILE A 501 5.04 10.06 -4.23
CA ILE A 501 4.44 9.60 -5.50
C ILE A 501 5.15 10.24 -6.69
N SER A 502 5.36 11.56 -6.65
CA SER A 502 6.01 12.28 -7.73
C SER A 502 7.46 11.81 -7.94
N VAL A 503 8.20 11.61 -6.85
CA VAL A 503 9.54 11.03 -6.86
C VAL A 503 9.51 9.65 -7.49
N LEU A 504 8.60 8.76 -7.08
CA LEU A 504 8.43 7.41 -7.65
C LEU A 504 8.15 7.40 -9.15
N GLU A 505 7.54 8.46 -9.69
CA GLU A 505 7.29 8.58 -11.13
C GLU A 505 8.37 9.39 -11.88
N GLY A 506 9.38 9.92 -11.17
CA GLY A 506 10.51 10.67 -11.73
C GLY A 506 10.19 12.14 -12.03
N TYR A 507 9.27 12.76 -11.31
CA TYR A 507 8.85 14.15 -11.52
C TYR A 507 9.03 15.03 -10.29
N ARG A 508 9.24 16.32 -10.50
CA ARG A 508 9.28 17.33 -9.45
C ARG A 508 7.89 17.97 -9.32
N PRO A 509 7.27 17.97 -8.12
CA PRO A 509 5.96 18.60 -7.92
C PRO A 509 5.92 20.07 -8.35
N SER A 510 7.00 20.83 -8.14
CA SER A 510 7.12 22.24 -8.51
C SER A 510 6.98 22.55 -10.00
N ASP A 511 7.15 21.55 -10.88
CA ASP A 511 6.96 21.68 -12.33
C ASP A 511 5.46 21.65 -12.74
N TYR A 512 4.54 21.46 -11.79
CA TYR A 512 3.09 21.28 -12.00
C TYR A 512 2.27 22.35 -11.25
N ALA A 513 1.04 22.61 -11.72
CA ALA A 513 0.04 23.33 -10.93
C ALA A 513 -0.75 22.37 -10.03
N LEU A 514 -1.16 22.81 -8.84
CA LEU A 514 -1.98 22.00 -7.92
C LEU A 514 -3.45 22.28 -8.19
N LEU A 515 -4.23 21.30 -8.69
CA LEU A 515 -5.67 21.43 -8.83
C LEU A 515 -6.38 20.88 -7.59
N ALA A 516 -6.91 21.78 -6.77
CA ALA A 516 -7.56 21.43 -5.51
C ALA A 516 -9.07 21.30 -5.68
N PHE A 517 -9.62 20.16 -5.26
CA PHE A 517 -11.06 19.91 -5.25
C PHE A 517 -11.46 18.95 -4.12
N GLY A 518 -12.72 18.54 -4.10
CA GLY A 518 -13.33 17.86 -2.95
C GLY A 518 -13.84 18.87 -1.92
N GLY A 519 -14.45 18.36 -0.85
CA GLY A 519 -15.06 19.21 0.18
C GLY A 519 -14.03 20.00 1.00
N ALA A 520 -12.83 19.44 1.18
CA ALA A 520 -11.78 20.02 2.02
C ALA A 520 -10.50 20.42 1.24
N GLY A 521 -10.30 19.97 0.00
CA GLY A 521 -9.05 20.22 -0.73
C GLY A 521 -8.71 21.70 -0.88
N PRO A 522 -9.64 22.55 -1.36
CA PRO A 522 -9.40 23.99 -1.47
C PRO A 522 -9.12 24.69 -0.12
N GLN A 523 -9.40 24.05 1.03
CA GLN A 523 -9.07 24.60 2.35
C GLN A 523 -7.59 24.45 2.70
N HIS A 524 -6.88 23.48 2.11
CA HIS A 524 -5.48 23.17 2.40
C HIS A 524 -4.53 23.47 1.22
N ALA A 525 -5.06 23.86 0.07
CA ALA A 525 -4.31 23.97 -1.18
C ALA A 525 -3.08 24.89 -1.10
N CYS A 526 -3.20 26.06 -0.48
CA CYS A 526 -2.08 27.01 -0.33
C CYS A 526 -0.93 26.39 0.49
N ASP A 527 -1.26 25.81 1.64
CA ASP A 527 -0.26 25.27 2.57
C ASP A 527 0.42 24.03 1.96
N VAL A 528 -0.34 23.15 1.27
CA VAL A 528 0.21 21.99 0.55
C VAL A 528 1.09 22.43 -0.62
N ALA A 529 0.67 23.42 -1.40
CA ALA A 529 1.46 23.93 -2.51
C ALA A 529 2.79 24.53 -2.03
N GLU A 530 2.80 25.24 -0.91
CA GLU A 530 4.02 25.78 -0.30
C GLU A 530 5.01 24.67 0.09
N ASN A 531 4.55 23.61 0.76
CA ASN A 531 5.40 22.48 1.16
C ASN A 531 5.91 21.64 -0.03
N LEU A 532 5.29 21.79 -1.20
CA LEU A 532 5.68 21.15 -2.47
C LEU A 532 6.48 22.08 -3.40
N GLY A 533 6.64 23.35 -3.06
CA GLY A 533 7.26 24.36 -3.94
C GLY A 533 6.43 24.70 -5.18
N ILE A 534 5.13 24.41 -5.18
CA ILE A 534 4.20 24.73 -6.27
C ILE A 534 3.78 26.20 -6.16
N THR A 535 3.82 26.93 -7.28
CA THR A 535 3.55 28.37 -7.32
C THR A 535 2.16 28.72 -7.87
N THR A 536 1.43 27.74 -8.38
CA THR A 536 0.15 27.92 -9.05
C THR A 536 -0.86 26.89 -8.56
N ILE A 537 -2.03 27.35 -8.13
CA ILE A 537 -3.15 26.52 -7.68
C ILE A 537 -4.36 26.78 -8.58
N LEU A 538 -5.09 25.73 -8.93
CA LEU A 538 -6.34 25.78 -9.67
C LEU A 538 -7.47 25.29 -8.76
N ALA A 539 -8.54 26.07 -8.61
CA ALA A 539 -9.70 25.70 -7.80
C ALA A 539 -10.99 25.87 -8.63
N PRO A 540 -11.51 24.81 -9.26
CA PRO A 540 -12.72 24.87 -10.08
C PRO A 540 -13.93 25.36 -9.28
N HIS A 541 -14.88 26.07 -9.91
CA HIS A 541 -16.13 26.50 -9.22
C HIS A 541 -16.96 25.32 -8.71
N HIS A 542 -16.84 24.16 -9.37
CA HIS A 542 -17.48 22.92 -8.98
C HIS A 542 -16.60 22.04 -8.08
N ALA A 543 -15.57 22.59 -7.42
CA ALA A 543 -14.61 21.81 -6.61
C ALA A 543 -15.28 20.80 -5.66
N GLY A 544 -16.35 21.20 -4.96
CA GLY A 544 -17.05 20.34 -3.99
C GLY A 544 -17.92 19.22 -4.58
N ILE A 545 -18.11 19.18 -5.91
CA ILE A 545 -18.87 18.15 -6.65
C ILE A 545 -18.17 17.72 -7.95
N LEU A 546 -16.86 17.95 -8.05
CA LEU A 546 -16.13 17.85 -9.33
C LEU A 546 -16.19 16.44 -9.92
N SER A 547 -16.25 15.40 -9.09
CA SER A 547 -16.45 14.01 -9.52
C SER A 547 -17.77 13.82 -10.29
N ALA A 548 -18.87 14.40 -9.80
CA ALA A 548 -20.15 14.37 -10.52
C ALA A 548 -20.11 15.18 -11.82
N VAL A 549 -19.32 16.25 -11.89
CA VAL A 549 -19.10 17.01 -13.13
C VAL A 549 -18.27 16.19 -14.13
N GLY A 550 -17.18 15.55 -13.68
CA GLY A 550 -16.35 14.69 -14.53
C GLY A 550 -17.14 13.51 -15.12
N LEU A 551 -18.10 12.94 -14.38
CA LEU A 551 -19.04 11.94 -14.91
C LEU A 551 -19.86 12.44 -16.11
N GLN A 552 -20.23 13.72 -16.16
CA GLN A 552 -20.96 14.29 -17.30
C GLN A 552 -20.10 14.39 -18.56
N GLU A 553 -18.78 14.40 -18.41
CA GLU A 553 -17.81 14.50 -19.49
C GLU A 553 -17.20 13.15 -19.87
N ALA A 554 -17.48 12.11 -19.08
CA ALA A 554 -17.03 10.75 -19.33
C ALA A 554 -17.59 10.19 -20.64
N LEU A 555 -16.73 9.41 -21.30
CA LEU A 555 -17.02 8.75 -22.57
C LEU A 555 -16.91 7.22 -22.40
N PRO A 556 -17.62 6.44 -23.22
CA PRO A 556 -17.37 5.01 -23.31
C PRO A 556 -15.93 4.73 -23.79
N GLU A 557 -15.21 3.88 -23.06
CA GLU A 557 -13.84 3.45 -23.36
C GLU A 557 -13.72 1.93 -23.25
N ARG A 558 -12.94 1.29 -24.12
CA ARG A 558 -12.66 -0.16 -24.06
C ARG A 558 -11.19 -0.47 -24.27
N PHE A 559 -10.72 -1.42 -23.47
CA PHE A 559 -9.35 -1.91 -23.48
C PHE A 559 -9.33 -3.28 -24.15
N ALA A 560 -8.48 -3.43 -25.15
CA ALA A 560 -8.05 -4.74 -25.62
C ALA A 560 -6.58 -4.90 -25.25
N GLU A 561 -6.23 -6.06 -24.68
CA GLU A 561 -4.90 -6.32 -24.17
C GLU A 561 -4.44 -7.73 -24.46
N LYS A 562 -3.12 -7.90 -24.59
CA LYS A 562 -2.50 -9.19 -24.83
C LYS A 562 -1.15 -9.27 -24.15
N GLN A 563 -0.96 -10.33 -23.37
CA GLN A 563 0.33 -10.70 -22.83
C GLN A 563 1.20 -11.31 -23.93
N VAL A 564 2.46 -10.88 -24.03
CA VAL A 564 3.41 -11.33 -25.05
C VAL A 564 4.59 -12.05 -24.40
N LEU A 565 5.23 -11.40 -23.45
CA LEU A 565 6.39 -11.87 -22.68
C LEU A 565 7.51 -12.49 -23.55
N ARG A 566 7.96 -11.77 -24.57
CA ARG A 566 9.06 -12.17 -25.47
C ARG A 566 10.06 -11.03 -25.63
N LEU A 567 11.28 -11.33 -26.06
CA LEU A 567 12.22 -10.28 -26.42
C LEU A 567 11.62 -9.40 -27.52
N LEU A 568 11.79 -8.09 -27.37
CA LEU A 568 11.25 -7.10 -28.29
C LEU A 568 11.80 -7.34 -29.71
N ASP A 569 13.09 -7.61 -29.82
CA ASP A 569 13.76 -7.94 -31.10
C ASP A 569 13.16 -9.19 -31.77
N ASP A 570 12.88 -10.25 -30.99
CA ASP A 570 12.34 -11.52 -31.50
C ASP A 570 10.90 -11.40 -32.00
N THR A 571 10.13 -10.43 -31.47
CA THR A 571 8.70 -10.30 -31.76
C THR A 571 8.36 -9.06 -32.61
N ALA A 572 9.34 -8.20 -32.91
CA ALA A 572 9.13 -6.92 -33.60
C ALA A 572 8.31 -7.06 -34.90
N ALA A 573 8.60 -8.09 -35.70
CA ALA A 573 7.89 -8.38 -36.95
C ALA A 573 6.40 -8.76 -36.75
N ASN A 574 6.05 -9.33 -35.59
CA ASN A 574 4.69 -9.75 -35.28
C ASN A 574 3.87 -8.65 -34.58
N VAL A 575 4.50 -7.62 -34.00
CA VAL A 575 3.82 -6.54 -33.28
C VAL A 575 2.71 -5.86 -34.11
N PRO A 576 2.91 -5.52 -35.40
CA PRO A 576 1.85 -4.90 -36.21
C PRO A 576 0.60 -5.77 -36.33
N ALA A 577 0.75 -7.09 -36.49
CA ALA A 577 -0.37 -8.02 -36.59
C ALA A 577 -1.13 -8.13 -35.25
N LEU A 578 -0.40 -8.22 -34.14
CA LEU A 578 -0.99 -8.22 -32.79
C LEU A 578 -1.76 -6.92 -32.51
N LEU A 579 -1.23 -5.77 -32.92
CA LEU A 579 -1.91 -4.49 -32.77
C LEU A 579 -3.17 -4.40 -33.63
N HIS A 580 -3.18 -4.97 -34.83
CA HIS A 580 -4.38 -5.01 -35.66
C HIS A 580 -5.51 -5.84 -35.02
N GLU A 581 -5.16 -7.00 -34.45
CA GLU A 581 -6.08 -7.83 -33.67
C GLU A 581 -6.68 -7.06 -32.49
N LEU A 582 -5.82 -6.40 -31.70
CA LEU A 582 -6.23 -5.61 -30.53
C LEU A 582 -7.09 -4.39 -30.92
N LYS A 583 -6.73 -3.67 -31.98
CA LYS A 583 -7.53 -2.53 -32.50
C LYS A 583 -8.93 -2.98 -32.90
N THR A 584 -9.03 -4.11 -33.60
CA THR A 584 -10.31 -4.69 -34.03
C THR A 584 -11.15 -5.12 -32.83
N SER A 585 -10.53 -5.79 -31.85
CA SER A 585 -11.20 -6.21 -30.61
C SER A 585 -11.72 -5.01 -29.80
N ALA A 586 -10.88 -4.01 -29.55
CA ALA A 586 -11.25 -2.80 -28.81
C ALA A 586 -12.39 -2.04 -29.50
N ALA A 587 -12.32 -1.88 -30.82
CA ALA A 587 -13.36 -1.22 -31.60
C ALA A 587 -14.70 -2.00 -31.56
N THR A 588 -14.65 -3.34 -31.63
CA THR A 588 -15.84 -4.20 -31.56
C THR A 588 -16.50 -4.14 -30.19
N GLN A 589 -15.71 -4.18 -29.11
CA GLN A 589 -16.20 -4.06 -27.74
C GLN A 589 -16.81 -2.67 -27.48
N LEU A 590 -16.19 -1.62 -28.01
CA LEU A 590 -16.73 -0.27 -27.89
C LEU A 590 -18.06 -0.14 -28.66
N ALA A 591 -18.11 -0.70 -29.89
CA ALA A 591 -19.31 -0.67 -30.71
C ALA A 591 -20.50 -1.39 -30.07
N SER A 592 -20.29 -2.52 -29.38
CA SER A 592 -21.37 -3.23 -28.68
C SER A 592 -21.96 -2.40 -27.54
N VAL A 593 -21.12 -1.65 -26.85
CA VAL A 593 -21.49 -0.78 -25.72
C VAL A 593 -22.22 0.46 -26.19
N THR A 594 -21.69 1.11 -27.23
CA THR A 594 -22.38 2.26 -27.83
C THR A 594 -23.68 1.83 -28.48
N ALA A 595 -23.77 0.66 -29.12
CA ALA A 595 -25.02 0.15 -29.71
C ALA A 595 -26.09 -0.18 -28.66
N GLN A 596 -25.71 -0.78 -27.52
CA GLN A 596 -26.62 -0.98 -26.38
C GLN A 596 -27.12 0.37 -25.84
N ALA A 597 -26.28 1.40 -25.80
CA ALA A 597 -26.68 2.76 -25.46
C ALA A 597 -27.56 3.43 -26.53
N HIS A 598 -27.27 3.27 -27.83
CA HIS A 598 -28.04 3.83 -28.95
C HIS A 598 -29.43 3.20 -29.11
N SER A 599 -29.58 1.91 -28.79
CA SER A 599 -30.90 1.25 -28.73
C SER A 599 -31.86 1.91 -27.73
N GLN A 600 -31.33 2.77 -26.84
CA GLN A 600 -32.06 3.55 -25.84
C GLN A 600 -32.20 5.06 -26.15
N GLN A 601 -32.07 5.48 -27.43
CA GLN A 601 -32.19 6.87 -27.89
C GLN A 601 -31.21 7.88 -27.24
N GLU A 602 -29.94 7.52 -27.09
CA GLU A 602 -28.87 8.45 -26.70
C GLU A 602 -28.42 9.39 -27.85
N PRO A 603 -27.80 10.56 -27.57
CA PRO A 603 -27.09 11.33 -28.60
C PRO A 603 -26.08 10.43 -29.33
N SER A 604 -25.94 10.62 -30.64
CA SER A 604 -25.06 9.80 -31.46
C SER A 604 -23.60 9.93 -30.99
N PHE A 605 -23.08 8.97 -30.23
CA PHE A 605 -21.63 8.82 -30.09
C PHE A 605 -21.01 8.65 -31.50
N PRO A 606 -20.04 9.50 -31.88
CA PRO A 606 -19.35 9.36 -33.17
C PRO A 606 -18.56 8.05 -33.23
N HIS A 607 -18.11 7.68 -34.44
CA HIS A 607 -17.46 6.40 -34.72
C HIS A 607 -16.29 6.08 -33.77
N PRO A 608 -16.08 4.79 -33.44
CA PRO A 608 -15.01 4.37 -32.55
C PRO A 608 -13.65 4.79 -33.11
N ALA A 609 -12.88 5.52 -32.32
CA ALA A 609 -11.52 5.89 -32.64
C ALA A 609 -10.54 5.14 -31.73
N ILE A 610 -9.42 4.71 -32.31
CA ILE A 610 -8.29 4.25 -31.50
C ILE A 610 -7.72 5.47 -30.80
N PHE A 611 -7.81 5.49 -29.48
CA PHE A 611 -7.39 6.60 -28.66
C PHE A 611 -5.90 6.49 -28.32
N ARG A 612 -5.45 5.32 -27.83
CA ARG A 612 -4.07 5.11 -27.36
C ARG A 612 -3.57 3.70 -27.64
N GLN A 613 -2.26 3.57 -27.78
CA GLN A 613 -1.55 2.29 -27.85
C GLN A 613 -0.43 2.28 -26.80
N LEU A 614 -0.38 1.23 -25.99
CA LEU A 614 0.55 1.11 -24.87
C LEU A 614 1.31 -0.21 -24.98
N ALA A 615 2.61 -0.18 -24.73
CA ALA A 615 3.47 -1.35 -24.58
C ALA A 615 4.07 -1.36 -23.18
N GLU A 616 4.06 -2.51 -22.52
CA GLU A 616 4.86 -2.72 -21.32
C GLU A 616 6.18 -3.36 -21.69
N LEU A 617 7.28 -2.65 -21.44
CA LEU A 617 8.63 -3.05 -21.76
C LEU A 617 9.47 -3.13 -20.48
N ARG A 618 10.35 -4.12 -20.38
CA ARG A 618 11.29 -4.23 -19.26
C ARG A 618 12.63 -4.77 -19.71
N VAL A 619 13.67 -4.51 -18.92
CA VAL A 619 14.94 -5.21 -19.12
C VAL A 619 14.75 -6.67 -18.71
N LYS A 620 15.22 -7.63 -19.52
CA LYS A 620 15.09 -9.06 -19.21
C LYS A 620 15.71 -9.37 -17.83
N GLY A 621 14.94 -10.02 -16.98
CA GLY A 621 15.30 -10.31 -15.58
C GLY A 621 14.49 -9.49 -14.58
N GLN A 622 14.05 -8.29 -14.96
CA GLN A 622 13.15 -7.48 -14.14
C GLN A 622 11.75 -8.11 -14.07
N GLU A 623 11.02 -7.85 -12.99
CA GLU A 623 9.60 -8.20 -12.87
C GLU A 623 8.69 -7.06 -13.30
N THR A 624 8.99 -5.85 -12.85
CA THR A 624 8.10 -4.71 -13.04
C THR A 624 8.44 -3.95 -14.35
N PRO A 625 7.49 -3.81 -15.29
CA PRO A 625 7.72 -3.13 -16.56
C PRO A 625 7.56 -1.60 -16.50
N LEU A 626 8.04 -0.93 -17.55
CA LEU A 626 7.72 0.45 -17.89
C LEU A 626 6.62 0.46 -18.96
N GLN A 627 5.60 1.28 -18.73
CA GLN A 627 4.58 1.56 -19.73
C GLN A 627 5.11 2.62 -20.71
N ILE A 628 5.04 2.30 -22.00
CA ILE A 628 5.44 3.16 -23.12
C ILE A 628 4.22 3.38 -24.01
N GLU A 629 3.83 4.64 -24.19
CA GLU A 629 2.86 5.03 -25.19
C GLU A 629 3.58 5.26 -26.53
N PHE A 630 2.98 4.80 -27.62
CA PHE A 630 3.61 4.85 -28.94
C PHE A 630 2.57 4.90 -30.07
N GLU A 631 2.95 5.42 -31.22
CA GLU A 631 2.14 5.37 -32.45
C GLU A 631 2.69 4.35 -33.44
N ASP A 632 4.01 4.37 -33.65
CA ASP A 632 4.76 3.45 -34.50
C ASP A 632 5.52 2.41 -33.64
N PRO A 633 5.26 1.10 -33.81
CA PRO A 633 6.03 0.04 -33.16
C PRO A 633 7.55 0.15 -33.35
N GLY A 634 8.01 0.75 -34.46
CA GLY A 634 9.43 0.95 -34.75
C GLY A 634 10.16 1.82 -33.72
N THR A 635 9.45 2.67 -32.97
CA THR A 635 10.05 3.58 -31.98
C THR A 635 10.14 2.97 -30.58
N LEU A 636 9.69 1.73 -30.36
CA LEU A 636 9.60 1.13 -29.02
C LEU A 636 10.94 1.07 -28.29
N HIS A 637 12.05 0.76 -28.97
CA HIS A 637 13.39 0.75 -28.36
C HIS A 637 13.82 2.14 -27.90
N SER A 638 13.72 3.15 -28.76
CA SER A 638 14.13 4.52 -28.42
C SER A 638 13.23 5.14 -27.35
N ALA A 639 11.92 4.91 -27.44
CA ALA A 639 10.95 5.39 -26.46
C ALA A 639 11.17 4.72 -25.08
N PHE A 640 11.45 3.41 -25.05
CA PHE A 640 11.85 2.72 -23.83
C PHE A 640 13.13 3.31 -23.23
N ALA A 641 14.19 3.47 -24.04
CA ALA A 641 15.45 4.02 -23.56
C ALA A 641 15.30 5.46 -23.02
N GLN A 642 14.51 6.29 -23.69
CA GLN A 642 14.22 7.66 -23.22
C GLN A 642 13.43 7.64 -21.92
N ARG A 643 12.36 6.84 -21.82
CA ARG A 643 11.56 6.72 -20.59
C ARG A 643 12.37 6.15 -19.43
N TYR A 644 13.20 5.15 -19.70
CA TYR A 644 14.12 4.54 -18.73
C TYR A 644 15.10 5.59 -18.20
N THR A 645 15.75 6.34 -19.10
CA THR A 645 16.70 7.40 -18.72
C THR A 645 16.04 8.53 -17.94
N HIS A 646 14.84 8.96 -18.35
CA HIS A 646 14.08 9.98 -17.63
C HIS A 646 13.71 9.51 -16.20
N LEU A 647 13.28 8.26 -16.05
CA LEU A 647 12.79 7.73 -14.77
C LEU A 647 13.92 7.40 -13.79
N PHE A 648 15.06 6.93 -14.31
CA PHE A 648 16.15 6.37 -13.50
C PHE A 648 17.43 7.23 -13.50
N GLY A 649 17.56 8.21 -14.41
CA GLY A 649 18.72 9.10 -14.49
C GLY A 649 19.93 8.54 -15.24
N TYR A 650 19.85 7.30 -15.73
CA TYR A 650 20.88 6.63 -16.54
C TYR A 650 20.23 5.77 -17.64
N THR A 651 20.98 5.48 -18.70
CA THR A 651 20.49 4.68 -19.83
C THR A 651 20.29 3.21 -19.44
N PRO A 652 19.40 2.46 -20.12
CA PRO A 652 19.31 1.02 -19.92
C PRO A 652 20.70 0.36 -19.96
N PRO A 653 21.00 -0.60 -19.06
CA PRO A 653 22.30 -1.26 -19.01
C PRO A 653 22.69 -1.85 -20.36
N ALA A 654 23.91 -1.58 -20.80
CA ALA A 654 24.41 -2.07 -22.07
C ALA A 654 24.41 -3.61 -22.12
N GLY A 655 23.97 -4.19 -23.24
CA GLY A 655 23.97 -5.65 -23.45
C GLY A 655 22.81 -6.42 -22.80
N LYS A 656 21.91 -5.76 -22.06
CA LYS A 656 20.70 -6.41 -21.52
C LYS A 656 19.52 -6.28 -22.51
N PRO A 657 18.92 -7.39 -22.97
CA PRO A 657 17.83 -7.33 -23.94
C PRO A 657 16.53 -6.84 -23.31
N VAL A 658 15.69 -6.18 -24.11
CA VAL A 658 14.37 -5.67 -23.70
C VAL A 658 13.31 -6.73 -23.98
N GLU A 659 12.45 -7.01 -23.01
CA GLU A 659 11.29 -7.90 -23.13
C GLU A 659 10.01 -7.07 -23.30
N LEU A 660 9.22 -7.40 -24.32
CA LEU A 660 7.83 -6.96 -24.48
C LEU A 660 6.92 -7.83 -23.61
N VAL A 661 6.42 -7.25 -22.53
CA VAL A 661 5.55 -7.90 -21.54
C VAL A 661 4.12 -7.98 -22.05
N SER A 662 3.56 -6.86 -22.48
CA SER A 662 2.18 -6.77 -22.95
C SER A 662 1.98 -5.64 -23.96
N LEU A 663 0.92 -5.76 -24.76
CA LEU A 663 0.40 -4.71 -25.64
C LEU A 663 -1.04 -4.41 -25.24
N ARG A 664 -1.40 -3.13 -25.25
CA ARG A 664 -2.77 -2.66 -25.01
C ARG A 664 -3.19 -1.61 -26.02
N VAL A 665 -4.44 -1.69 -26.44
CA VAL A 665 -5.09 -0.71 -27.30
C VAL A 665 -6.34 -0.21 -26.59
N ILE A 666 -6.49 1.11 -26.53
CA ILE A 666 -7.64 1.77 -25.94
C ILE A 666 -8.46 2.37 -27.08
N ALA A 667 -9.70 1.93 -27.21
CA ALA A 667 -10.69 2.55 -28.09
C ALA A 667 -11.61 3.44 -27.26
N ARG A 668 -11.94 4.61 -27.80
CA ARG A 668 -12.83 5.58 -27.15
C ARG A 668 -13.79 6.18 -28.17
N SER A 669 -15.00 6.50 -27.74
CA SER A 669 -15.93 7.28 -28.56
C SER A 669 -15.34 8.67 -28.83
N ALA A 670 -15.42 9.17 -30.07
CA ALA A 670 -14.88 10.51 -30.35
C ALA A 670 -15.66 11.60 -29.59
N CYS A 671 -15.00 12.69 -29.24
CA CYS A 671 -15.68 13.88 -28.72
C CYS A 671 -16.16 14.73 -29.91
N ALA A 672 -17.31 15.40 -29.79
CA ALA A 672 -17.63 16.50 -30.69
C ALA A 672 -16.80 17.70 -30.23
N ASP A 673 -15.69 17.99 -30.92
CA ASP A 673 -14.83 19.13 -30.58
C ASP A 673 -15.54 20.46 -30.84
N GLU A 674 -15.66 21.28 -29.80
CA GLU A 674 -15.43 22.73 -29.85
C GLU A 674 -15.25 23.24 -28.40
N TRP A 675 -14.02 23.18 -27.88
CA TRP A 675 -13.67 23.89 -26.65
C TRP A 675 -13.26 25.30 -27.01
N THR A 676 -14.22 26.23 -26.98
CA THR A 676 -13.95 27.64 -27.23
C THR A 676 -13.01 28.17 -26.15
N LYS A 677 -11.78 28.55 -26.53
CA LYS A 677 -10.88 29.30 -25.63
C LYS A 677 -11.62 30.55 -25.16
N LEU A 678 -11.75 30.74 -23.85
CA LEU A 678 -12.43 31.89 -23.26
C LEU A 678 -11.72 33.19 -23.67
N GLU A 679 -12.51 34.20 -24.05
CA GLU A 679 -12.03 35.56 -24.26
C GLU A 679 -11.57 36.16 -22.92
N GLN A 680 -10.38 36.76 -22.94
CA GLN A 680 -9.77 37.46 -21.81
C GLN A 680 -10.55 38.76 -21.51
N LYS A 681 -11.51 38.70 -20.60
CA LYS A 681 -11.87 39.87 -19.78
C LYS A 681 -10.95 39.89 -18.56
N THR A 682 -10.47 41.08 -18.17
CA THR A 682 -9.65 41.25 -16.97
C THR A 682 -10.45 40.77 -15.76
N PRO A 683 -10.10 39.64 -15.15
CA PRO A 683 -10.91 39.07 -14.08
C PRO A 683 -10.62 39.79 -12.75
N PRO A 684 -11.57 39.84 -11.81
CA PRO A 684 -11.33 40.44 -10.51
C PRO A 684 -10.22 39.68 -9.77
N GLU A 685 -9.26 40.42 -9.22
CA GLU A 685 -8.17 39.89 -8.40
C GLU A 685 -8.46 40.12 -6.92
N ILE A 686 -8.10 39.14 -6.10
CA ILE A 686 -8.26 39.18 -4.65
C ILE A 686 -6.96 38.72 -3.99
N ASP A 687 -6.35 39.59 -3.17
CA ASP A 687 -5.21 39.23 -2.32
C ASP A 687 -5.69 38.55 -1.04
N GLY A 688 -5.00 37.47 -0.62
CA GLY A 688 -5.24 36.83 0.67
C GLY A 688 -4.79 37.69 1.87
N PRO A 689 -5.26 37.40 3.10
CA PRO A 689 -6.09 36.26 3.48
C PRO A 689 -7.58 36.48 3.17
N GLN A 690 -8.21 35.56 2.42
CA GLN A 690 -9.62 35.63 2.03
C GLN A 690 -10.28 34.25 2.01
N LEU A 691 -11.59 34.23 2.25
CA LEU A 691 -12.42 33.02 2.26
C LEU A 691 -13.45 33.09 1.12
N VAL A 692 -13.36 32.18 0.16
CA VAL A 692 -14.34 32.05 -0.93
C VAL A 692 -15.08 30.73 -0.73
N GLN A 693 -16.32 30.82 -0.28
CA GLN A 693 -17.14 29.65 0.06
C GLN A 693 -18.42 29.60 -0.76
N ASP A 694 -18.88 28.39 -1.09
CA ASP A 694 -20.25 28.09 -1.51
C ASP A 694 -20.85 26.97 -0.64
N ALA A 695 -22.01 26.44 -1.00
CA ALA A 695 -22.66 25.38 -0.20
C ALA A 695 -21.93 24.03 -0.26
N PHE A 696 -20.93 23.86 -1.15
CA PHE A 696 -20.31 22.58 -1.46
C PHE A 696 -18.80 22.57 -1.22
N SER A 697 -18.13 23.73 -1.24
CA SER A 697 -16.68 23.85 -1.05
C SER A 697 -16.26 25.18 -0.44
N THR A 698 -15.07 25.20 0.16
CA THR A 698 -14.47 26.40 0.74
C THR A 698 -13.02 26.54 0.30
N LEU A 699 -12.71 27.59 -0.46
CA LEU A 699 -11.37 27.98 -0.87
C LEU A 699 -10.79 28.97 0.13
N VAL A 700 -9.63 28.61 0.71
CA VAL A 700 -8.85 29.50 1.57
C VAL A 700 -7.71 30.08 0.75
N ILE A 701 -7.74 31.39 0.52
CA ILE A 701 -6.64 32.13 -0.11
C ILE A 701 -5.76 32.64 1.03
N SER A 702 -4.63 31.97 1.28
CA SER A 702 -3.69 32.33 2.37
C SER A 702 -2.98 33.67 2.08
N SER A 703 -2.42 34.27 3.13
CA SER A 703 -1.51 35.42 2.97
C SER A 703 -0.35 35.05 2.04
N GLY A 704 0.05 35.96 1.14
CA GLY A 704 1.08 35.70 0.12
C GLY A 704 0.56 35.04 -1.17
N TRP A 705 -0.74 34.75 -1.26
CA TRP A 705 -1.40 34.27 -2.47
C TRP A 705 -2.37 35.30 -3.02
N ARG A 706 -2.45 35.36 -4.36
CA ARG A 706 -3.42 36.17 -5.10
C ARG A 706 -4.30 35.28 -5.95
N GLY A 707 -5.62 35.41 -5.80
CA GLY A 707 -6.61 34.68 -6.59
C GLY A 707 -7.20 35.54 -7.71
N THR A 708 -7.41 34.91 -8.86
CA THR A 708 -8.10 35.49 -10.02
C THR A 708 -9.28 34.60 -10.37
N ASP A 709 -10.50 35.16 -10.38
CA ASP A 709 -11.73 34.40 -10.69
C ASP A 709 -11.99 34.36 -12.20
N HIS A 710 -12.00 33.18 -12.81
CA HIS A 710 -12.37 32.99 -14.21
C HIS A 710 -13.85 32.56 -14.30
N PRO A 711 -14.76 33.44 -14.74
CA PRO A 711 -16.21 33.19 -14.71
C PRO A 711 -16.60 31.87 -15.39
N GLY A 712 -17.45 31.09 -14.72
CA GLY A 712 -17.95 29.80 -15.21
C GLY A 712 -16.91 28.67 -15.25
N THR A 713 -15.70 28.89 -14.72
CA THR A 713 -14.63 27.88 -14.74
C THR A 713 -14.05 27.63 -13.35
N GLY A 714 -13.43 28.64 -12.74
CA GLY A 714 -12.69 28.45 -11.49
C GLY A 714 -11.72 29.57 -11.16
N TRP A 715 -11.06 29.43 -10.02
CA TRP A 715 -10.02 30.34 -9.54
C TRP A 715 -8.63 29.87 -9.94
N ILE A 716 -7.77 30.81 -10.33
CA ILE A 716 -6.32 30.61 -10.45
C ILE A 716 -5.66 31.40 -9.33
N LEU A 717 -4.91 30.70 -8.49
CA LEU A 717 -4.12 31.28 -7.41
C LEU A 717 -2.65 31.29 -7.81
N ARG A 718 -2.00 32.45 -7.67
CA ARG A 718 -0.57 32.64 -7.90
C ARG A 718 0.11 33.09 -6.61
N LYS A 719 1.26 32.52 -6.31
CA LYS A 719 2.11 32.99 -5.23
C LYS A 719 2.64 34.39 -5.58
N ALA A 720 2.43 35.37 -4.72
CA ALA A 720 2.98 36.71 -4.91
C ALA A 720 4.52 36.64 -4.85
N THR A 721 5.22 37.42 -5.69
CA THR A 721 6.69 37.53 -5.63
C THR A 721 7.11 37.98 -4.23
N ALA A 722 7.92 37.16 -3.55
CA ALA A 722 8.16 37.22 -2.13
C ALA A 722 8.81 38.54 -1.66
N SER A 723 8.31 39.09 -0.55
CA SER A 723 9.21 39.52 0.52
C SER A 723 9.48 38.28 1.38
N PRO A 724 10.75 37.93 1.69
CA PRO A 724 11.04 36.84 2.62
C PRO A 724 10.35 37.13 3.95
N SER A 725 9.53 36.21 4.44
CA SER A 725 9.03 36.31 5.81
C SER A 725 10.24 36.19 6.74
N THR A 726 10.53 37.26 7.46
CA THR A 726 11.65 37.37 8.42
C THR A 726 11.38 36.66 9.76
N ASP A 727 10.28 35.93 9.88
CA ASP A 727 10.06 35.13 11.08
C ASP A 727 10.92 33.87 10.98
N GLU A 728 12.00 33.83 11.77
CA GLU A 728 12.68 32.60 12.18
C GLU A 728 11.64 31.68 12.83
N LYS A 729 10.90 30.92 12.01
CA LYS A 729 9.99 29.90 12.51
C LYS A 729 10.83 28.69 12.90
N SER A 730 11.13 28.61 14.19
CA SER A 730 11.54 27.35 14.81
C SER A 730 10.55 26.26 14.41
N ILE A 731 11.03 25.26 13.66
CA ILE A 731 10.19 24.15 13.20
C ILE A 731 9.92 23.26 14.41
N PRO A 732 8.65 22.95 14.74
CA PRO A 732 8.33 22.09 15.87
C PRO A 732 9.05 20.74 15.79
N PRO A 733 9.55 20.19 16.92
CA PRO A 733 10.33 18.95 16.92
C PRO A 733 9.60 17.76 16.27
N ASP A 734 8.28 17.65 16.46
CA ASP A 734 7.48 16.58 15.86
C ASP A 734 7.45 16.70 14.32
N LEU A 735 7.38 17.93 13.79
CA LEU A 735 7.44 18.18 12.34
C LEU A 735 8.83 17.87 11.78
N MET A 736 9.90 18.22 12.50
CA MET A 736 11.27 17.85 12.11
C MET A 736 11.48 16.33 12.05
N ARG A 737 10.92 15.58 13.02
CA ARG A 737 10.93 14.11 13.02
C ARG A 737 10.30 13.53 11.76
N HIS A 738 9.13 14.05 11.38
CA HIS A 738 8.43 13.63 10.16
C HIS A 738 9.28 13.92 8.92
N ARG A 739 9.87 15.12 8.82
CA ARG A 739 10.74 15.48 7.68
C ARG A 739 11.96 14.58 7.54
N PHE A 740 12.66 14.24 8.63
CA PHE A 740 13.78 13.30 8.57
C PHE A 740 13.36 11.90 8.11
N THR A 741 12.18 11.45 8.55
CA THR A 741 11.61 10.16 8.10
C THR A 741 11.33 10.19 6.59
N SER A 742 10.75 11.29 6.11
CA SER A 742 10.45 11.47 4.69
C SER A 742 11.71 11.48 3.81
N ILE A 743 12.85 11.99 4.28
CA ILE A 743 14.14 11.89 3.55
C ILE A 743 14.50 10.43 3.29
N VAL A 744 14.46 9.60 4.31
CA VAL A 744 14.87 8.19 4.23
C VAL A 744 13.87 7.36 3.42
N GLU A 745 12.58 7.68 3.51
CA GLU A 745 11.55 7.08 2.66
C GLU A 745 11.69 7.47 1.17
N ASP A 746 12.07 8.72 0.87
CA ASP A 746 12.35 9.19 -0.49
C ASP A 746 13.56 8.46 -1.08
N MET A 747 14.62 8.28 -0.29
CA MET A 747 15.78 7.46 -0.68
C MET A 747 15.36 6.03 -1.01
N GLY A 748 14.58 5.40 -0.14
CA GLY A 748 14.11 4.03 -0.34
C GLY A 748 13.16 3.88 -1.54
N ALA A 749 12.29 4.87 -1.75
CA ALA A 749 11.42 4.94 -2.91
C ALA A 749 12.22 5.06 -4.22
N LEU A 750 13.29 5.87 -4.23
CA LEU A 750 14.21 5.98 -5.37
C LEU A 750 14.95 4.65 -5.60
N LEU A 751 15.57 4.08 -4.56
CA LEU A 751 16.32 2.83 -4.66
C LEU A 751 15.46 1.67 -5.18
N ARG A 752 14.29 1.45 -4.57
CA ARG A 752 13.33 0.42 -5.01
C ARG A 752 12.96 0.61 -6.47
N ARG A 753 12.80 1.86 -6.91
CA ARG A 753 12.43 2.17 -8.29
C ARG A 753 13.55 1.83 -9.26
N THR A 754 14.78 2.27 -8.99
CA THR A 754 15.91 2.20 -9.93
C THR A 754 16.60 0.84 -9.97
N ALA A 755 16.51 0.04 -8.89
CA ALA A 755 17.19 -1.25 -8.84
C ALA A 755 16.75 -2.24 -9.94
N LEU A 756 17.69 -3.04 -10.41
CA LEU A 756 17.43 -4.16 -11.32
C LEU A 756 17.13 -5.45 -10.56
N SER A 757 17.80 -5.68 -9.43
CA SER A 757 17.64 -6.90 -8.63
C SER A 757 16.23 -7.08 -8.10
N THR A 758 15.71 -8.30 -8.25
CA THR A 758 14.43 -8.71 -7.67
C THR A 758 14.39 -8.61 -6.15
N ASN A 759 15.55 -8.77 -5.50
CA ASN A 759 15.64 -8.69 -4.05
C ASN A 759 15.39 -7.25 -3.56
N ILE A 760 15.91 -6.24 -4.28
CA ILE A 760 15.75 -4.85 -3.90
C ILE A 760 14.34 -4.34 -4.28
N ARG A 761 13.95 -4.53 -5.54
CA ARG A 761 12.75 -3.87 -6.10
C ARG A 761 11.43 -4.52 -5.68
N GLU A 762 11.38 -5.85 -5.68
CA GLU A 762 10.16 -6.61 -5.38
C GLU A 762 10.14 -7.12 -3.93
N ARG A 763 11.26 -7.63 -3.42
CA ARG A 763 11.32 -8.19 -2.05
C ARG A 763 11.59 -7.16 -0.97
N LEU A 764 12.00 -5.94 -1.35
CA LEU A 764 12.35 -4.84 -0.45
C LEU A 764 13.51 -5.17 0.49
N ASP A 765 14.48 -5.94 0.00
CA ASP A 765 15.66 -6.36 0.74
C ASP A 765 16.75 -5.27 0.72
N PHE A 766 16.41 -4.13 1.33
CA PHE A 766 17.30 -2.98 1.47
C PHE A 766 16.90 -2.10 2.65
N SER A 767 17.78 -1.20 3.08
CA SER A 767 17.44 -0.14 4.03
C SER A 767 18.18 1.14 3.68
N CYS A 768 17.52 2.27 3.93
CA CYS A 768 18.10 3.60 3.86
C CYS A 768 18.14 4.18 5.28
N ALA A 769 19.12 5.03 5.55
CA ALA A 769 19.32 5.63 6.86
C ALA A 769 19.87 7.05 6.77
N LEU A 770 19.46 7.86 7.75
CA LEU A 770 20.05 9.16 8.09
C LEU A 770 20.83 9.01 9.40
N LEU A 771 22.07 9.49 9.40
CA LEU A 771 22.98 9.46 10.54
C LEU A 771 23.48 10.86 10.87
N ASP A 772 23.77 11.11 12.14
CA ASP A 772 24.38 12.37 12.59
C ASP A 772 25.87 12.47 12.22
N ALA A 773 26.51 13.58 12.58
CA ALA A 773 27.93 13.82 12.31
C ALA A 773 28.87 12.82 13.00
N ASP A 774 28.43 12.14 14.07
CA ASP A 774 29.17 11.09 14.77
C ASP A 774 28.93 9.69 14.16
N GLY A 775 28.13 9.60 13.09
CA GLY A 775 27.74 8.34 12.47
C GLY A 775 26.77 7.51 13.31
N ARG A 776 26.00 8.12 14.22
CA ARG A 776 24.91 7.46 14.95
C ARG A 776 23.64 7.47 14.11
N LEU A 777 22.94 6.34 14.07
CA LEU A 777 21.67 6.23 13.35
C LEU A 777 20.60 7.11 13.99
N VAL A 778 20.02 8.04 13.23
CA VAL A 778 18.95 8.94 13.67
C VAL A 778 17.59 8.48 13.18
N VAL A 779 17.49 8.07 11.91
CA VAL A 779 16.26 7.54 11.31
C VAL A 779 16.60 6.46 10.27
N SER A 780 15.81 5.39 10.22
CA SER A 780 15.89 4.34 9.19
C SER A 780 14.51 3.96 8.68
N ALA A 781 14.37 3.71 7.37
CA ALA A 781 13.17 3.10 6.80
C ALA A 781 13.23 1.58 7.04
N PRO A 782 12.30 0.98 7.81
CA PRO A 782 12.40 -0.41 8.18
C PRO A 782 11.76 -1.30 7.11
N HIS A 783 12.59 -1.97 6.30
CA HIS A 783 12.13 -3.06 5.44
C HIS A 783 12.65 -4.42 5.93
N ILE A 784 13.91 -4.47 6.36
CA ILE A 784 14.57 -5.67 6.86
C ILE A 784 15.19 -5.39 8.24
N PRO A 785 14.72 -6.07 9.31
CA PRO A 785 15.19 -5.80 10.66
C PRO A 785 16.70 -5.97 10.89
N VAL A 786 17.36 -6.85 10.14
CA VAL A 786 18.81 -7.11 10.29
C VAL A 786 19.70 -5.92 9.94
N HIS A 787 19.19 -4.90 9.25
CA HIS A 787 19.94 -3.69 8.92
C HIS A 787 19.92 -2.64 10.03
N LEU A 788 18.95 -2.67 10.94
CA LEU A 788 18.58 -1.56 11.82
C LEU A 788 19.69 -1.12 12.79
N GLY A 789 20.52 -2.05 13.29
CA GLY A 789 21.62 -1.75 14.19
C GLY A 789 23.00 -1.77 13.52
N ALA A 790 23.08 -2.16 12.25
CA ALA A 790 24.33 -2.40 11.55
C ALA A 790 24.87 -1.17 10.81
N LEU A 791 23.99 -0.28 10.32
CA LEU A 791 24.39 0.87 9.50
C LEU A 791 25.23 1.90 10.27
N GLY A 792 24.86 2.26 11.49
CA GLY A 792 25.65 3.19 12.32
C GLY A 792 27.01 2.63 12.72
N VAL A 793 27.08 1.33 13.02
CA VAL A 793 28.36 0.62 13.23
C VAL A 793 29.22 0.69 11.97
N CYS A 794 28.63 0.39 10.81
CA CYS A 794 29.34 0.41 9.54
C CYS A 794 29.95 1.79 9.23
N VAL A 795 29.18 2.87 9.38
CA VAL A 795 29.67 4.24 9.18
C VAL A 795 30.87 4.53 10.09
N ARG A 796 30.75 4.26 11.39
CA ARG A 796 31.84 4.54 12.34
C ARG A 796 33.09 3.69 12.11
N GLU A 797 32.94 2.39 11.79
CA GLU A 797 34.10 1.53 11.51
C GLU A 797 34.83 1.95 10.22
N VAL A 798 34.09 2.37 9.18
CA VAL A 798 34.68 2.89 7.95
C VAL A 798 35.43 4.21 8.21
N LEU A 799 34.86 5.11 9.01
CA LEU A 799 35.46 6.40 9.34
C LEU A 799 36.76 6.30 10.16
N LYS A 800 37.01 5.18 10.87
CA LYS A 800 38.30 4.96 11.56
C LYS A 800 39.48 4.87 10.60
N GLY A 801 39.25 4.40 9.37
CA GLY A 801 40.29 4.17 8.36
C GLY A 801 40.21 5.11 7.14
N CYS A 802 39.16 5.90 7.01
CA CYS A 802 38.94 6.75 5.83
C CYS A 802 38.31 8.10 6.19
N GLU A 803 38.92 9.18 5.71
CA GLU A 803 38.33 10.53 5.78
C GLU A 803 37.51 10.79 4.51
N LEU A 804 36.20 11.00 4.67
CA LEU A 804 35.27 11.28 3.58
C LEU A 804 35.10 12.78 3.38
N ARG A 805 35.31 13.26 2.15
CA ARG A 805 35.15 14.67 1.79
C ARG A 805 33.77 14.93 1.22
N GLU A 806 33.41 16.21 1.11
CA GLU A 806 32.21 16.61 0.39
C GLU A 806 32.20 16.03 -1.04
N GLY A 807 31.09 15.39 -1.40
CA GLY A 807 30.91 14.75 -2.71
C GLY A 807 31.52 13.35 -2.84
N ASP A 808 32.20 12.82 -1.82
CA ASP A 808 32.65 11.43 -1.82
C ASP A 808 31.48 10.45 -1.58
N THR A 809 31.57 9.24 -2.12
CA THR A 809 30.75 8.09 -1.70
C THR A 809 31.66 6.88 -1.57
N ILE A 810 31.62 6.22 -0.41
CA ILE A 810 32.36 4.99 -0.11
C ILE A 810 31.44 3.77 -0.21
N ILE A 811 31.99 2.63 -0.62
CA ILE A 811 31.32 1.34 -0.76
C ILE A 811 32.03 0.28 0.08
N THR A 812 31.27 -0.64 0.69
CA THR A 812 31.80 -1.85 1.34
C THR A 812 30.71 -2.91 1.49
N ASN A 813 31.08 -4.19 1.46
CA ASN A 813 30.26 -5.30 1.97
C ASN A 813 31.00 -6.12 3.05
N HIS A 814 32.20 -5.69 3.43
CA HIS A 814 33.09 -6.48 4.26
C HIS A 814 32.57 -6.54 5.72
N PRO A 815 32.32 -7.73 6.30
CA PRO A 815 31.71 -7.88 7.62
C PRO A 815 32.49 -7.22 8.78
N ALA A 816 33.82 -7.21 8.72
CA ALA A 816 34.67 -6.50 9.68
C ALA A 816 34.35 -5.00 9.86
N PHE A 817 33.77 -4.35 8.84
CA PHE A 817 33.41 -2.93 8.87
C PHE A 817 31.89 -2.75 9.05
N GLY A 818 31.25 -3.62 9.83
CA GLY A 818 29.81 -3.57 10.10
C GLY A 818 28.91 -4.13 8.98
N GLY A 819 29.47 -4.85 8.01
CA GLY A 819 28.71 -5.63 7.04
C GLY A 819 27.96 -6.80 7.71
N SER A 820 26.77 -7.14 7.20
CA SER A 820 25.98 -8.29 7.66
C SER A 820 26.49 -9.59 7.00
N HIS A 821 26.55 -9.60 5.67
CA HIS A 821 27.14 -10.64 4.83
C HIS A 821 27.51 -10.04 3.47
N LEU A 822 28.18 -10.78 2.58
CA LEU A 822 28.67 -10.22 1.31
C LEU A 822 27.59 -9.74 0.34
N PRO A 823 26.42 -10.39 0.22
CA PRO A 823 25.36 -9.87 -0.64
C PRO A 823 24.83 -8.48 -0.23
N ASP A 824 25.00 -8.08 1.03
CA ASP A 824 24.53 -6.78 1.52
C ASP A 824 25.60 -5.70 1.30
N VAL A 825 25.47 -4.95 0.22
CA VAL A 825 26.42 -3.90 -0.16
C VAL A 825 25.98 -2.55 0.41
N THR A 826 26.88 -1.87 1.13
CA THR A 826 26.61 -0.59 1.81
C THR A 826 27.29 0.57 1.10
N LEU A 827 26.54 1.66 0.85
CA LEU A 827 27.06 2.94 0.35
C LEU A 827 26.86 4.03 1.41
N ILE A 828 27.89 4.84 1.65
CA ILE A 828 27.87 5.93 2.65
C ILE A 828 28.29 7.24 1.97
N THR A 829 27.52 8.31 2.19
CA THR A 829 27.78 9.65 1.62
C THR A 829 27.70 10.72 2.71
N PRO A 830 28.75 11.53 2.93
CA PRO A 830 28.72 12.64 3.88
C PRO A 830 27.92 13.81 3.30
N VAL A 831 27.17 14.49 4.16
CA VAL A 831 26.36 15.65 3.80
C VAL A 831 26.90 16.88 4.50
N HIS A 832 27.24 17.90 3.71
CA HIS A 832 27.73 19.18 4.21
C HIS A 832 26.72 20.29 3.88
N ASP A 833 26.68 21.32 4.71
CA ASP A 833 25.93 22.55 4.43
C ASP A 833 26.70 23.48 3.45
N ASP A 834 26.07 24.60 3.09
CA ASP A 834 26.66 25.60 2.19
C ASP A 834 27.92 26.28 2.76
N THR A 835 28.24 26.06 4.04
CA THR A 835 29.47 26.52 4.71
C THR A 835 30.54 25.44 4.82
N HIS A 836 30.34 24.29 4.17
CA HIS A 836 31.19 23.10 4.24
C HIS A 836 31.27 22.44 5.64
N ARG A 837 30.29 22.68 6.53
CA ARG A 837 30.19 21.97 7.81
C ARG A 837 29.50 20.63 7.60
N LEU A 838 30.05 19.56 8.16
CA LEU A 838 29.41 18.25 8.16
C LEU A 838 28.11 18.30 8.98
N LEU A 839 26.99 18.00 8.33
CA LEU A 839 25.67 17.88 8.96
C LEU A 839 25.44 16.47 9.48
N GLY A 840 25.91 15.46 8.74
CA GLY A 840 25.72 14.03 9.01
C GLY A 840 26.01 13.18 7.78
N PHE A 841 25.50 11.95 7.77
CA PHE A 841 25.65 11.01 6.66
C PHE A 841 24.30 10.46 6.22
N VAL A 842 24.21 10.18 4.92
CA VAL A 842 23.16 9.32 4.38
C VAL A 842 23.79 8.02 3.92
N ALA A 843 23.12 6.91 4.24
CA ALA A 843 23.60 5.59 3.90
C ALA A 843 22.48 4.70 3.41
N ASN A 844 22.81 3.73 2.58
CA ASN A 844 21.92 2.63 2.26
C ASN A 844 22.68 1.32 2.19
N ARG A 845 21.95 0.22 2.43
CA ARG A 845 22.42 -1.15 2.31
C ARG A 845 21.39 -1.93 1.50
N ALA A 846 21.82 -2.62 0.46
CA ALA A 846 20.94 -3.36 -0.42
C ALA A 846 21.47 -4.76 -0.72
N HIS A 847 20.57 -5.73 -0.78
CA HIS A 847 20.92 -7.12 -1.03
C HIS A 847 21.03 -7.40 -2.54
N HIS A 848 22.24 -7.63 -3.00
CA HIS A 848 22.53 -8.04 -4.37
C HIS A 848 22.15 -9.51 -4.56
N ALA A 849 21.37 -9.83 -5.58
CA ALA A 849 20.89 -11.20 -5.82
C ALA A 849 22.01 -12.21 -6.15
N GLU A 850 23.17 -11.70 -6.57
CA GLU A 850 24.35 -12.47 -6.94
C GLU A 850 25.57 -11.56 -6.73
N ILE A 851 26.56 -11.98 -5.94
CA ILE A 851 27.82 -11.27 -5.71
C ILE A 851 29.03 -12.23 -5.83
N GLY A 852 28.86 -13.38 -6.48
CA GLY A 852 29.86 -14.43 -6.63
C GLY A 852 29.65 -15.61 -5.68
N GLY A 853 30.73 -16.32 -5.41
CA GLY A 853 30.76 -17.45 -4.48
C GLY A 853 30.78 -18.82 -5.17
N LYS A 854 31.15 -19.86 -4.44
CA LYS A 854 31.38 -21.21 -5.01
C LYS A 854 30.13 -21.93 -5.51
N SER A 855 28.95 -21.56 -4.99
CA SER A 855 27.65 -22.04 -5.48
C SER A 855 26.79 -20.88 -6.00
N PRO A 856 25.84 -21.14 -6.92
CA PRO A 856 24.93 -20.12 -7.43
C PRO A 856 24.07 -19.48 -6.33
N GLY A 857 23.82 -18.17 -6.45
CA GLY A 857 22.95 -17.42 -5.53
C GLY A 857 23.62 -16.90 -4.25
N SER A 858 24.95 -16.95 -4.17
CA SER A 858 25.78 -16.23 -3.18
C SER A 858 25.50 -16.53 -1.70
N MET A 859 24.96 -17.72 -1.40
CA MET A 859 24.86 -18.26 -0.04
C MET A 859 25.25 -19.75 0.02
N PRO A 860 26.52 -20.09 -0.24
CA PRO A 860 27.00 -21.48 -0.18
C PRO A 860 26.88 -22.06 1.23
N ALA A 861 26.04 -23.08 1.39
CA ALA A 861 25.77 -23.71 2.69
C ALA A 861 26.99 -24.37 3.34
N ASN A 862 28.03 -24.66 2.55
CA ASN A 862 29.27 -25.30 2.98
C ASN A 862 30.47 -24.36 2.95
N ALA A 863 30.29 -23.03 2.90
CA ALA A 863 31.41 -22.09 2.97
C ALA A 863 32.11 -22.10 4.34
N THR A 864 33.43 -21.99 4.30
CA THR A 864 34.29 -21.93 5.50
C THR A 864 35.06 -20.62 5.62
N SER A 865 35.27 -19.92 4.51
CA SER A 865 35.89 -18.60 4.47
C SER A 865 35.06 -17.59 3.68
N LEU A 866 35.33 -16.30 3.91
CA LEU A 866 34.58 -15.21 3.30
C LEU A 866 34.70 -15.21 1.77
N VAL A 867 35.89 -15.51 1.22
CA VAL A 867 36.09 -15.60 -0.24
C VAL A 867 35.24 -16.68 -0.90
N GLU A 868 34.89 -17.76 -0.19
CA GLU A 868 34.03 -18.81 -0.74
C GLU A 868 32.57 -18.36 -0.87
N GLU A 869 32.14 -17.37 -0.08
CA GLU A 869 30.78 -16.81 -0.10
C GLU A 869 30.53 -15.88 -1.29
N GLY A 870 31.55 -15.14 -1.72
CA GLY A 870 31.40 -14.11 -2.75
C GLY A 870 32.58 -13.17 -2.90
N VAL A 871 32.39 -12.15 -3.73
CA VAL A 871 33.33 -11.05 -3.92
C VAL A 871 33.33 -10.18 -2.66
N VAL A 872 34.51 -10.04 -2.06
CA VAL A 872 34.73 -9.19 -0.88
C VAL A 872 35.12 -7.78 -1.35
N ILE A 873 34.33 -6.80 -0.94
CA ILE A 873 34.51 -5.37 -1.24
C ILE A 873 34.97 -4.70 0.06
N PRO A 874 36.28 -4.45 0.22
CA PRO A 874 36.77 -3.64 1.34
C PRO A 874 36.29 -2.19 1.22
N PRO A 875 36.35 -1.38 2.28
CA PRO A 875 36.04 0.05 2.19
C PRO A 875 36.87 0.73 1.10
N MET A 876 36.20 1.18 0.03
CA MET A 876 36.85 1.85 -1.10
C MET A 876 35.98 2.96 -1.68
N ILE A 877 36.61 3.93 -2.33
CA ILE A 877 35.90 5.07 -2.92
C ILE A 877 35.16 4.62 -4.18
N LEU A 878 33.83 4.75 -4.17
CA LEU A 878 32.99 4.54 -5.35
C LEU A 878 32.86 5.83 -6.17
N ARG A 879 32.76 6.99 -5.49
CA ARG A 879 32.65 8.30 -6.12
C ARG A 879 33.58 9.30 -5.45
N ARG A 880 34.31 10.08 -6.24
CA ARG A 880 35.12 11.22 -5.77
C ARG A 880 35.25 12.28 -6.85
N ASN A 881 35.20 13.55 -6.45
CA ASN A 881 35.26 14.70 -7.37
C ASN A 881 34.24 14.61 -8.53
N GLY A 882 33.05 14.05 -8.26
CA GLY A 882 31.99 13.85 -9.26
C GLY A 882 32.20 12.67 -10.21
N VAL A 883 33.33 11.95 -10.14
CA VAL A 883 33.63 10.77 -10.97
C VAL A 883 33.23 9.49 -10.24
N VAL A 884 32.57 8.57 -10.92
CA VAL A 884 32.17 7.26 -10.39
C VAL A 884 33.09 6.16 -10.95
N HIS A 885 33.71 5.38 -10.06
CA HIS A 885 34.75 4.39 -10.37
C HIS A 885 34.18 3.00 -10.73
N LEU A 886 33.31 2.92 -11.75
CA LEU A 886 32.63 1.66 -12.12
C LEU A 886 33.55 0.63 -12.79
N ASP A 887 34.58 1.05 -13.51
CA ASP A 887 35.53 0.14 -14.16
C ASP A 887 36.39 -0.62 -13.14
N GLU A 888 36.81 0.07 -12.07
CA GLU A 888 37.50 -0.55 -10.94
C GLU A 888 36.60 -1.57 -10.23
N MET A 889 35.33 -1.21 -10.02
CA MET A 889 34.34 -2.12 -9.45
C MET A 889 34.09 -3.35 -10.33
N ARG A 890 34.00 -3.16 -11.64
CA ARG A 890 33.88 -4.26 -12.61
C ARG A 890 35.08 -5.20 -12.54
N ALA A 891 36.29 -4.66 -12.46
CA ALA A 891 37.50 -5.46 -12.32
C ALA A 891 37.47 -6.30 -11.03
N LEU A 892 37.11 -5.69 -9.89
CA LEU A 892 36.98 -6.39 -8.62
C LEU A 892 35.97 -7.55 -8.69
N LEU A 893 34.80 -7.30 -9.28
CA LEU A 893 33.71 -8.28 -9.40
C LEU A 893 34.05 -9.46 -10.33
N THR A 894 34.92 -9.24 -11.33
CA THR A 894 35.22 -10.24 -12.37
C THR A 894 36.53 -10.97 -12.16
N GLN A 895 37.46 -10.41 -11.39
CA GLN A 895 38.80 -10.98 -11.14
C GLN A 895 38.90 -11.72 -9.80
N ALA A 896 37.87 -11.66 -8.96
CA ALA A 896 37.82 -12.41 -7.70
C ALA A 896 37.90 -13.93 -7.94
N PRO A 897 38.38 -14.72 -6.95
CA PRO A 897 38.47 -16.18 -7.08
C PRO A 897 37.15 -16.87 -7.45
N TYR A 898 36.03 -16.34 -6.93
CA TYR A 898 34.68 -16.78 -7.25
C TYR A 898 33.87 -15.58 -7.74
N PRO A 899 34.02 -15.19 -9.02
CA PRO A 899 33.46 -13.95 -9.53
C PRO A 899 31.94 -14.00 -9.62
N THR A 900 31.33 -12.82 -9.66
CA THR A 900 29.88 -12.69 -9.86
C THR A 900 29.45 -13.25 -11.21
N ARG A 901 28.26 -13.87 -11.24
CA ARG A 901 27.59 -14.32 -12.48
C ARG A 901 26.73 -13.22 -13.10
N GLY A 902 26.58 -12.08 -12.42
CA GLY A 902 25.64 -11.01 -12.77
C GLY A 902 26.26 -9.61 -12.74
N VAL A 903 27.45 -9.43 -13.30
CA VAL A 903 28.21 -8.16 -13.19
C VAL A 903 27.42 -6.92 -13.63
N GLU A 904 26.65 -6.99 -14.73
CA GLU A 904 25.83 -5.84 -15.17
C GLU A 904 24.69 -5.52 -14.20
N ASP A 905 24.12 -6.53 -13.55
CA ASP A 905 23.08 -6.33 -12.54
C ASP A 905 23.68 -5.67 -11.30
N ASN A 906 24.87 -6.12 -10.88
CA ASN A 906 25.59 -5.52 -9.77
C ASN A 906 25.89 -4.04 -10.01
N LEU A 907 26.46 -3.68 -11.16
CA LEU A 907 26.82 -2.29 -11.44
C LEU A 907 25.59 -1.38 -11.52
N ALA A 908 24.48 -1.88 -12.07
CA ALA A 908 23.23 -1.11 -12.12
C ALA A 908 22.61 -0.91 -10.73
N ASP A 909 22.62 -1.94 -9.87
CA ASP A 909 22.14 -1.82 -8.49
C ASP A 909 23.02 -0.84 -7.68
N LEU A 910 24.34 -0.80 -7.91
CA LEU A 910 25.22 0.20 -7.29
C LEU A 910 24.90 1.63 -7.75
N GLN A 911 24.59 1.82 -9.03
CA GLN A 911 24.13 3.13 -9.54
C GLN A 911 22.80 3.55 -8.90
N ALA A 912 21.86 2.61 -8.75
CA ALA A 912 20.61 2.83 -8.04
C ALA A 912 20.83 3.25 -6.57
N GLN A 913 21.73 2.55 -5.86
CA GLN A 913 22.11 2.89 -4.49
C GLN A 913 22.78 4.27 -4.40
N LEU A 914 23.67 4.61 -5.33
CA LEU A 914 24.32 5.93 -5.36
C LEU A 914 23.29 7.04 -5.59
N ALA A 915 22.37 6.87 -6.53
CA ALA A 915 21.31 7.84 -6.81
C ALA A 915 20.43 8.09 -5.57
N ALA A 916 20.08 7.03 -4.83
CA ALA A 916 19.34 7.13 -3.57
C ALA A 916 20.08 7.96 -2.52
N ASN A 917 21.37 7.73 -2.31
CA ASN A 917 22.16 8.53 -1.36
C ASN A 917 22.27 9.99 -1.78
N LEU A 918 22.48 10.28 -3.07
CA LEU A 918 22.58 11.66 -3.55
C LEU A 918 21.25 12.42 -3.32
N LEU A 919 20.10 11.79 -3.58
CA LEU A 919 18.80 12.38 -3.26
C LEU A 919 18.67 12.69 -1.77
N GLY A 920 19.04 11.74 -0.90
CA GLY A 920 19.00 11.95 0.55
C GLY A 920 19.88 13.10 1.02
N ALA A 921 21.09 13.23 0.45
CA ALA A 921 22.02 14.30 0.73
C ALA A 921 21.45 15.67 0.32
N ASP A 922 20.83 15.75 -0.87
CA ASP A 922 20.22 16.98 -1.36
C ASP A 922 19.02 17.40 -0.48
N ARG A 923 18.17 16.46 -0.09
CA ARG A 923 17.03 16.73 0.81
C ARG A 923 17.46 17.21 2.19
N LEU A 924 18.51 16.61 2.75
CA LEU A 924 19.03 17.06 4.04
C LEU A 924 19.62 18.47 3.95
N ARG A 925 20.32 18.80 2.85
CA ARG A 925 20.83 20.15 2.59
C ARG A 925 19.71 21.17 2.46
N GLU A 926 18.65 20.85 1.72
CA GLU A 926 17.44 21.69 1.59
C GLU A 926 16.80 21.94 2.98
N LEU A 927 16.70 20.91 3.82
CA LEU A 927 16.13 21.04 5.16
C LEU A 927 17.00 21.90 6.09
N ALA A 928 18.32 21.79 5.97
CA ALA A 928 19.28 22.57 6.77
C ALA A 928 19.25 24.07 6.47
N GLN A 929 18.73 24.48 5.31
CA GLN A 929 18.50 25.90 4.99
C GLN A 929 17.35 26.51 5.80
N ALA A 930 16.43 25.69 6.30
CA ALA A 930 15.21 26.13 6.99
C ALA A 930 15.25 25.93 8.52
N ALA A 931 16.13 25.06 9.05
CA ALA A 931 16.24 24.78 10.48
C ALA A 931 17.61 24.20 10.86
N ASP A 932 17.96 24.26 12.15
CA ASP A 932 19.12 23.55 12.69
C ASP A 932 18.86 22.04 12.74
N THR A 933 19.25 21.37 11.67
CA THR A 933 19.12 19.91 11.54
C THR A 933 20.01 19.16 12.54
N THR A 934 21.18 19.72 12.90
CA THR A 934 22.12 19.03 13.78
C THR A 934 21.55 18.90 15.18
N GLU A 935 21.04 19.99 15.76
CA GLU A 935 20.36 19.91 17.06
C GLU A 935 19.08 19.06 16.98
N SER A 936 18.30 19.19 15.91
CA SER A 936 17.08 18.38 15.77
C SER A 936 17.38 16.87 15.77
N MET A 937 18.48 16.43 15.14
CA MET A 937 18.94 15.04 15.20
C MET A 937 19.36 14.62 16.62
N GLN A 938 20.12 15.48 17.32
CA GLN A 938 20.55 15.20 18.70
C GLN A 938 19.37 15.13 19.68
N TRP A 939 18.38 16.03 19.52
CA TRP A 939 17.14 15.99 20.28
C TRP A 939 16.42 14.65 20.09
N LEU A 940 16.27 14.16 18.86
CA LEU A 940 15.62 12.86 18.60
C LEU A 940 16.31 11.69 19.29
N LEU A 941 17.64 11.66 19.27
CA LEU A 941 18.41 10.62 19.97
C LEU A 941 18.19 10.69 21.48
N ARG A 942 18.22 11.90 22.07
CA ARG A 942 17.97 12.10 23.51
C ARG A 942 16.56 11.70 23.93
N GLU A 943 15.55 12.03 23.13
CA GLU A 943 14.16 11.66 23.41
C GLU A 943 13.96 10.14 23.38
N SER A 944 14.48 9.47 22.34
CA SER A 944 14.40 8.01 22.25
C SER A 944 15.13 7.33 23.40
N ARG A 945 16.28 7.86 23.83
CA ARG A 945 16.99 7.37 25.02
C ARG A 945 16.13 7.51 26.28
N GLN A 946 15.55 8.68 26.53
CA GLN A 946 14.73 8.91 27.73
C GLN A 946 13.52 7.97 27.80
N LEU A 947 12.86 7.75 26.66
CA LEU A 947 11.76 6.79 26.54
C LEU A 947 12.22 5.36 26.86
N MET A 948 13.32 4.93 26.23
CA MET A 948 13.88 3.61 26.46
C MET A 948 14.27 3.44 27.93
N ARG A 949 14.94 4.43 28.54
CA ARG A 949 15.35 4.38 29.94
C ARG A 949 14.18 4.15 30.90
N ARG A 950 13.05 4.84 30.69
CA ARG A 950 11.81 4.60 31.48
C ARG A 950 11.29 3.18 31.31
N PHE A 951 11.45 2.60 30.12
CA PHE A 951 11.03 1.23 29.82
C PHE A 951 11.98 0.17 30.40
N LEU A 952 13.30 0.41 30.40
CA LEU A 952 14.31 -0.55 30.90
C LEU A 952 14.05 -0.93 32.37
N ASP A 953 13.50 -0.02 33.18
CA ASP A 953 13.09 -0.31 34.57
C ASP A 953 12.03 -1.40 34.68
N SER A 954 11.17 -1.56 33.67
CA SER A 954 10.13 -2.59 33.62
C SER A 954 10.63 -3.95 33.12
N ILE A 955 11.78 -3.99 32.46
CA ILE A 955 12.34 -5.22 31.89
C ILE A 955 12.77 -6.15 33.04
N PRO A 956 12.33 -7.43 33.08
CA PRO A 956 12.80 -8.36 34.09
C PRO A 956 14.23 -8.84 33.80
N GLU A 957 14.97 -9.16 34.85
CA GLU A 957 16.19 -9.97 34.69
C GLU A 957 15.81 -11.38 34.25
N GLY A 958 16.67 -12.00 33.45
CA GLY A 958 16.37 -13.29 32.84
C GLY A 958 17.61 -13.94 32.26
N ASN A 959 17.57 -15.26 32.13
CA ASN A 959 18.65 -16.02 31.49
C ASN A 959 18.03 -16.99 30.50
N ALA A 960 18.66 -17.13 29.34
CA ALA A 960 18.25 -18.12 28.36
C ALA A 960 19.47 -18.75 27.66
N GLU A 961 19.25 -19.98 27.23
CA GLU A 961 20.15 -20.70 26.35
C GLU A 961 19.31 -21.32 25.23
N GLU A 962 19.86 -21.29 24.03
CA GLU A 962 19.38 -22.00 22.85
C GLU A 962 20.56 -22.60 22.09
N SER A 963 20.33 -23.69 21.36
CA SER A 963 21.33 -24.35 20.53
C SER A 963 21.00 -24.28 19.03
N LEU A 964 22.04 -24.28 18.22
CA LEU A 964 21.97 -24.58 16.78
C LEU A 964 21.86 -26.10 16.57
N ASP A 965 21.45 -26.53 15.37
CA ASP A 965 21.28 -27.95 15.03
C ASP A 965 22.58 -28.78 15.08
N ASP A 966 23.75 -28.13 15.14
CA ASP A 966 25.06 -28.79 15.28
C ASP A 966 25.59 -28.79 16.72
N GLY A 967 24.87 -28.15 17.65
CA GLY A 967 25.19 -28.10 19.08
C GLY A 967 25.89 -26.82 19.55
N HIS A 968 26.23 -25.87 18.69
CA HIS A 968 26.73 -24.56 19.14
C HIS A 968 25.67 -23.84 19.99
N LEU A 969 26.09 -23.22 21.09
CA LEU A 969 25.22 -22.62 22.11
C LEU A 969 25.26 -21.10 22.04
N ILE A 970 24.08 -20.49 22.11
CA ILE A 970 23.88 -19.07 22.39
C ILE A 970 23.40 -18.96 23.83
N ARG A 971 24.11 -18.18 24.64
CA ARG A 971 23.70 -17.86 26.02
C ARG A 971 23.51 -16.36 26.16
N VAL A 972 22.50 -15.95 26.91
CA VAL A 972 22.34 -14.56 27.31
C VAL A 972 21.82 -14.47 28.74
N ALA A 973 22.43 -13.58 29.51
CA ALA A 973 21.97 -13.15 30.81
C ALA A 973 21.61 -11.66 30.75
N LEU A 974 20.38 -11.32 31.14
CA LEU A 974 19.90 -9.95 31.25
C LEU A 974 20.01 -9.53 32.71
N ARG A 975 20.82 -8.50 32.98
CA ARG A 975 21.08 -7.98 34.32
C ARG A 975 20.83 -6.48 34.36
N LYS A 976 20.36 -5.97 35.50
CA LYS A 976 20.29 -4.53 35.75
C LYS A 976 21.54 -4.06 36.50
N GLU A 977 22.24 -3.09 35.91
CA GLU A 977 23.37 -2.42 36.55
C GLU A 977 23.05 -0.93 36.69
N GLY A 978 22.54 -0.55 37.86
CA GLY A 978 21.99 0.78 38.08
C GLY A 978 20.78 1.01 37.17
N GLU A 979 20.89 1.97 36.26
CA GLU A 979 19.85 2.33 35.28
C GLU A 979 20.11 1.75 33.88
N ARG A 980 21.14 0.89 33.75
CA ARG A 980 21.53 0.27 32.47
C ARG A 980 21.10 -1.18 32.43
N LEU A 981 20.72 -1.64 31.24
CA LEU A 981 20.46 -3.06 30.97
C LEU A 981 21.73 -3.69 30.37
N GLN A 982 22.30 -4.67 31.07
CA GLN A 982 23.43 -5.45 30.58
C GLN A 982 22.93 -6.75 29.95
N LEU A 983 23.36 -7.03 28.72
CA LEU A 983 23.14 -8.25 27.97
C LEU A 983 24.47 -9.02 27.90
N ASP A 984 24.64 -10.01 28.77
CA ASP A 984 25.87 -10.79 28.88
C ASP A 984 25.78 -12.11 28.11
N PHE A 985 26.55 -12.21 27.01
CA PHE A 985 26.63 -13.38 26.16
C PHE A 985 27.74 -14.37 26.55
N THR A 986 28.35 -14.20 27.72
CA THR A 986 29.40 -15.10 28.23
C THR A 986 28.93 -16.55 28.25
N GLY A 987 29.77 -17.44 27.75
CA GLY A 987 29.46 -18.87 27.61
C GLY A 987 28.82 -19.26 26.27
N THR A 988 28.57 -18.30 25.38
CA THR A 988 28.31 -18.57 23.96
C THR A 988 29.52 -19.28 23.33
N SER A 989 29.27 -20.24 22.44
CA SER A 989 30.33 -21.05 21.83
C SER A 989 31.37 -20.24 21.05
N ALA A 990 32.56 -20.83 20.86
CA ALA A 990 33.64 -20.26 20.05
C ALA A 990 33.23 -20.07 18.58
N GLN A 991 34.05 -19.36 17.81
CA GLN A 991 33.88 -19.15 16.38
C GLN A 991 33.54 -20.45 15.65
N HIS A 992 32.49 -20.39 14.84
CA HIS A 992 31.98 -21.52 14.11
C HIS A 992 32.88 -21.84 12.89
N PRO A 993 33.20 -23.11 12.61
CA PRO A 993 34.14 -23.50 11.55
C PRO A 993 33.59 -23.37 10.12
N ALA A 994 32.27 -23.30 9.96
CA ALA A 994 31.59 -22.99 8.69
C ALA A 994 30.85 -21.64 8.77
N ASN A 995 29.89 -21.39 7.89
CA ASN A 995 29.28 -20.09 7.66
C ASN A 995 28.25 -19.57 8.70
N LEU A 996 28.10 -20.20 9.86
CA LEU A 996 27.16 -19.78 10.91
C LEU A 996 27.78 -18.73 11.87
N ASN A 997 28.68 -17.87 11.40
CA ASN A 997 29.24 -16.78 12.23
C ASN A 997 28.45 -15.49 12.03
N ALA A 998 27.92 -14.90 13.10
CA ALA A 998 27.26 -13.59 13.07
C ALA A 998 28.21 -12.49 13.57
N THR A 999 28.12 -11.31 12.96
CA THR A 999 28.93 -10.15 13.39
C THR A 999 28.30 -9.43 14.59
N PRO A 1000 29.09 -8.65 15.35
CA PRO A 1000 28.55 -7.76 16.39
C PRO A 1000 27.47 -6.80 15.87
N ALA A 1001 27.54 -6.42 14.59
CA ALA A 1001 26.54 -5.58 13.94
C ALA A 1001 25.18 -6.28 13.77
N ILE A 1002 25.18 -7.59 13.46
CA ILE A 1002 23.97 -8.42 13.42
C ILE A 1002 23.38 -8.53 14.83
N LEU A 1003 24.22 -8.79 15.84
CA LEU A 1003 23.77 -8.86 17.23
C LEU A 1003 23.10 -7.56 17.68
N ARG A 1004 23.73 -6.42 17.41
CA ARG A 1004 23.17 -5.11 17.77
C ARG A 1004 21.80 -4.87 17.12
N SER A 1005 21.63 -5.33 15.88
CA SER A 1005 20.34 -5.27 15.18
C SER A 1005 19.28 -6.16 15.82
N ALA A 1006 19.65 -7.38 16.23
CA ALA A 1006 18.76 -8.30 16.95
C ALA A 1006 18.33 -7.72 18.31
N VAL A 1007 19.27 -7.12 19.06
CA VAL A 1007 18.98 -6.47 20.34
C VAL A 1007 18.00 -5.30 20.16
N LEU A 1008 18.29 -4.40 19.22
CA LEU A 1008 17.40 -3.26 18.91
C LEU A 1008 16.00 -3.75 18.52
N TYR A 1009 15.91 -4.78 17.68
CA TYR A 1009 14.66 -5.38 17.27
C TYR A 1009 13.87 -5.94 18.46
N VAL A 1010 14.50 -6.70 19.35
CA VAL A 1010 13.83 -7.30 20.51
C VAL A 1010 13.39 -6.24 21.53
N LEU A 1011 14.21 -5.24 21.81
CA LEU A 1011 13.81 -4.13 22.68
C LEU A 1011 12.61 -3.38 22.10
N ARG A 1012 12.58 -3.21 20.78
CA ARG A 1012 11.46 -2.58 20.08
C ARG A 1012 10.18 -3.43 20.12
N LEU A 1013 10.30 -4.76 20.07
CA LEU A 1013 9.18 -5.69 20.30
C LEU A 1013 8.67 -5.61 21.74
N ALA A 1014 9.59 -5.55 22.71
CA ALA A 1014 9.27 -5.50 24.13
C ALA A 1014 8.53 -4.22 24.51
N LEU A 1015 8.96 -3.08 23.95
CA LEU A 1015 8.40 -1.77 24.24
C LEU A 1015 6.94 -1.62 23.78
N GLN A 1016 6.55 -2.27 22.67
CA GLN A 1016 5.20 -2.19 22.07
C GLN A 1016 4.68 -0.76 21.75
N GLU A 1017 5.55 0.25 21.71
CA GLU A 1017 5.20 1.63 21.32
C GLU A 1017 5.76 1.99 19.95
N ASP A 1018 5.06 2.79 19.13
CA ASP A 1018 5.46 3.10 17.75
C ASP A 1018 6.67 4.06 17.58
N LEU A 1019 7.83 3.80 18.19
CA LEU A 1019 8.96 4.75 18.19
C LEU A 1019 9.84 4.70 16.93
N PRO A 1020 10.45 5.84 16.53
CA PRO A 1020 11.47 5.87 15.48
C PRO A 1020 12.69 5.04 15.89
N LEU A 1021 13.21 4.27 14.93
CA LEU A 1021 14.34 3.37 15.13
C LEU A 1021 15.65 4.16 15.02
N ASN A 1022 16.31 4.33 16.15
CA ASN A 1022 17.57 5.06 16.24
C ASN A 1022 18.46 4.49 17.32
N GLU A 1023 19.74 4.90 17.31
CA GLU A 1023 20.72 4.40 18.29
C GLU A 1023 20.51 4.95 19.71
N GLY A 1024 19.65 5.98 19.89
CA GLY A 1024 19.24 6.46 21.21
C GLY A 1024 18.60 5.36 22.07
N LEU A 1025 17.90 4.41 21.42
CA LEU A 1025 17.30 3.23 22.05
C LEU A 1025 18.33 2.22 22.60
N LEU A 1026 19.62 2.38 22.30
CA LEU A 1026 20.70 1.48 22.73
C LEU A 1026 21.71 2.14 23.67
N GLU A 1027 21.64 3.46 23.92
CA GLU A 1027 22.66 4.17 24.71
C GLU A 1027 22.79 3.65 26.16
N ASP A 1028 21.70 3.16 26.74
CA ASP A 1028 21.63 2.61 28.09
C ASP A 1028 21.59 1.06 28.11
N VAL A 1029 22.07 0.43 27.03
CA VAL A 1029 22.16 -1.03 26.88
C VAL A 1029 23.61 -1.43 26.66
N ASP A 1030 24.18 -2.19 27.59
CA ASP A 1030 25.53 -2.73 27.50
C ASP A 1030 25.50 -4.16 26.96
N VAL A 1031 26.33 -4.47 25.97
CA VAL A 1031 26.42 -5.82 25.40
C VAL A 1031 27.81 -6.38 25.68
N ILE A 1032 27.87 -7.43 26.49
CA ILE A 1032 29.11 -8.16 26.77
C ILE A 1032 29.18 -9.36 25.84
N LEU A 1033 30.18 -9.36 24.96
CA LEU A 1033 30.42 -10.44 24.00
C LEU A 1033 31.76 -11.14 24.28
N PRO A 1034 31.80 -12.48 24.35
CA PRO A 1034 33.07 -13.20 24.38
C PRO A 1034 33.82 -13.04 23.05
N GLU A 1035 35.06 -12.54 23.13
CA GLU A 1035 35.96 -12.40 21.98
C GLU A 1035 36.24 -13.76 21.33
N GLY A 1036 36.20 -13.83 19.99
CA GLY A 1036 36.42 -15.07 19.25
C GLY A 1036 35.26 -16.08 19.37
N SER A 1037 34.09 -15.66 19.85
CA SER A 1037 32.84 -16.43 19.72
C SER A 1037 32.27 -16.31 18.31
N PHE A 1038 31.32 -17.18 17.94
CA PHE A 1038 30.65 -17.07 16.64
C PHE A 1038 29.70 -15.86 16.53
N LEU A 1039 29.47 -15.10 17.62
CA LEU A 1039 28.80 -13.80 17.62
C LEU A 1039 29.79 -12.61 17.57
N SER A 1040 31.08 -12.88 17.71
CA SER A 1040 32.17 -11.91 17.60
C SER A 1040 33.38 -12.56 16.90
N PRO A 1041 33.22 -13.00 15.64
CA PRO A 1041 34.27 -13.66 14.89
C PRO A 1041 35.45 -12.72 14.62
N VAL A 1042 36.65 -13.29 14.53
CA VAL A 1042 37.88 -12.54 14.25
C VAL A 1042 38.11 -12.47 12.75
N PHE A 1043 38.27 -11.26 12.22
CA PHE A 1043 38.60 -11.01 10.82
C PHE A 1043 40.08 -10.70 10.67
N SER A 1044 40.70 -11.21 9.61
CA SER A 1044 42.09 -10.92 9.24
C SER A 1044 42.15 -9.95 8.05
N ASP A 1045 43.33 -9.43 7.74
CA ASP A 1045 43.53 -8.59 6.55
C ASP A 1045 43.39 -9.37 5.23
N ASP A 1046 43.53 -10.71 5.27
CA ASP A 1046 43.34 -11.59 4.13
C ASP A 1046 41.94 -12.23 4.17
N PRO A 1047 41.03 -11.89 3.24
CA PRO A 1047 39.69 -12.44 3.21
C PRO A 1047 39.63 -13.97 3.09
N SER A 1048 40.68 -14.63 2.60
CA SER A 1048 40.74 -16.09 2.52
C SER A 1048 40.89 -16.77 3.88
N HIS A 1049 41.37 -16.04 4.89
CA HIS A 1049 41.44 -16.47 6.28
C HIS A 1049 40.31 -15.89 7.15
N CYS A 1050 39.46 -15.04 6.60
CA CYS A 1050 38.28 -14.53 7.29
C CYS A 1050 37.18 -15.60 7.36
N PRO A 1051 36.48 -15.74 8.50
CA PRO A 1051 35.39 -16.69 8.63
C PRO A 1051 34.21 -16.33 7.72
N ALA A 1052 33.54 -17.37 7.23
CA ALA A 1052 32.27 -17.27 6.52
C ALA A 1052 31.14 -16.81 7.48
N VAL A 1053 30.24 -15.92 7.02
CA VAL A 1053 29.21 -15.25 7.85
C VAL A 1053 27.79 -15.31 7.32
N VAL A 1054 27.55 -15.86 6.12
CA VAL A 1054 26.23 -15.78 5.45
C VAL A 1054 25.11 -16.41 6.28
N GLY A 1055 25.38 -17.55 6.91
CA GLY A 1055 24.45 -18.22 7.81
C GLY A 1055 24.31 -17.52 9.16
N GLY A 1056 25.26 -16.65 9.53
CA GLY A 1056 25.15 -15.77 10.68
C GLY A 1056 24.06 -14.71 10.51
N ASN A 1057 24.02 -14.08 9.32
CA ASN A 1057 23.01 -13.11 8.96
C ASN A 1057 21.60 -13.71 8.93
N THR A 1058 21.47 -14.94 8.42
CA THR A 1058 20.16 -15.57 8.24
C THR A 1058 19.71 -16.42 9.42
N GLU A 1059 20.51 -17.39 9.83
CA GLU A 1059 20.10 -18.40 10.81
C GLU A 1059 20.42 -17.96 12.23
N VAL A 1060 21.66 -17.55 12.50
CA VAL A 1060 22.06 -17.16 13.86
C VAL A 1060 21.32 -15.92 14.34
N SER A 1061 21.08 -14.94 13.47
CA SER A 1061 20.29 -13.75 13.82
C SER A 1061 18.89 -14.11 14.34
N GLN A 1062 18.21 -15.10 13.73
CA GLN A 1062 16.92 -15.60 14.22
C GLN A 1062 17.07 -16.24 15.60
N ARG A 1063 18.10 -17.07 15.79
CA ARG A 1063 18.33 -17.80 17.05
C ARG A 1063 18.75 -16.89 18.19
N VAL A 1064 19.47 -15.80 17.92
CA VAL A 1064 19.74 -14.73 18.90
C VAL A 1064 18.44 -14.07 19.33
N VAL A 1065 17.55 -13.73 18.38
CA VAL A 1065 16.23 -13.16 18.70
C VAL A 1065 15.41 -14.12 19.55
N ASP A 1066 15.33 -15.40 19.17
CA ASP A 1066 14.64 -16.41 19.96
C ASP A 1066 15.19 -16.48 21.39
N THR A 1067 16.52 -16.49 21.55
CA THR A 1067 17.17 -16.55 22.87
C THR A 1067 16.83 -15.34 23.74
N LEU A 1068 16.86 -14.13 23.16
CA LEU A 1068 16.49 -12.89 23.85
C LEU A 1068 15.00 -12.86 24.23
N LEU A 1069 14.11 -13.27 23.31
CA LEU A 1069 12.67 -13.37 23.58
C LEU A 1069 12.36 -14.39 24.68
N LYS A 1070 13.08 -15.52 24.69
CA LYS A 1070 13.00 -16.55 25.74
C LYS A 1070 13.41 -15.99 27.10
N ALA A 1071 14.52 -15.23 27.16
CA ALA A 1071 15.01 -14.65 28.40
C ALA A 1071 14.04 -13.60 28.97
N LEU A 1072 13.42 -12.80 28.09
CA LEU A 1072 12.42 -11.80 28.45
C LEU A 1072 11.01 -12.38 28.65
N LYS A 1073 10.78 -13.65 28.28
CA LYS A 1073 9.47 -14.30 28.26
C LYS A 1073 8.40 -13.52 27.50
N LEU A 1074 8.75 -12.93 26.35
CA LEU A 1074 7.80 -12.11 25.57
C LEU A 1074 6.88 -12.96 24.68
N GLN A 1075 7.42 -14.05 24.13
CA GLN A 1075 6.74 -14.93 23.19
C GLN A 1075 7.42 -16.30 23.19
N ALA A 1076 6.68 -17.35 22.86
CA ALA A 1076 7.25 -18.64 22.49
C ALA A 1076 8.08 -18.54 21.19
N CYS A 1077 8.89 -19.57 20.93
CA CYS A 1077 9.75 -19.61 19.76
C CYS A 1077 8.91 -19.55 18.48
N SER A 1078 9.27 -18.69 17.54
CA SER A 1078 8.76 -18.80 16.16
C SER A 1078 9.52 -19.91 15.43
N GLN A 1079 9.41 -19.97 14.11
CA GLN A 1079 10.15 -20.93 13.29
C GLN A 1079 11.67 -20.93 13.53
N GLY A 1080 12.28 -19.81 13.96
CA GLY A 1080 13.70 -19.72 14.34
C GLY A 1080 14.71 -19.95 13.20
N THR A 1081 14.26 -19.83 11.94
CA THR A 1081 15.04 -20.04 10.72
C THR A 1081 14.47 -19.16 9.61
N MET A 1082 15.29 -18.73 8.65
CA MET A 1082 14.78 -18.07 7.43
C MET A 1082 14.46 -19.06 6.31
N ASN A 1083 14.81 -20.35 6.52
CA ASN A 1083 14.62 -21.44 5.56
C ASN A 1083 15.12 -21.08 4.16
N ASN A 1084 16.37 -20.64 4.06
CA ASN A 1084 16.95 -20.22 2.80
C ASN A 1084 17.03 -21.41 1.83
N PHE A 1085 16.38 -21.26 0.69
CA PHE A 1085 16.38 -22.23 -0.39
C PHE A 1085 16.90 -21.58 -1.67
N LEU A 1086 18.01 -22.13 -2.15
CA LEU A 1086 18.69 -21.66 -3.35
C LEU A 1086 18.76 -22.79 -4.36
N PHE A 1087 18.67 -22.44 -5.63
CA PHE A 1087 19.02 -23.35 -6.71
C PHE A 1087 19.57 -22.59 -7.92
N GLY A 1088 20.40 -23.25 -8.71
CA GLY A 1088 20.95 -22.64 -9.92
C GLY A 1088 21.93 -23.51 -10.65
N ASN A 1089 22.65 -22.91 -11.59
CA ASN A 1089 23.76 -23.51 -12.32
C ASN A 1089 24.72 -22.40 -12.78
N ALA A 1090 25.63 -22.72 -13.71
CA ALA A 1090 26.58 -21.73 -14.24
C ALA A 1090 25.94 -20.50 -14.91
N ARG A 1091 24.66 -20.58 -15.32
CA ARG A 1091 23.95 -19.51 -16.04
C ARG A 1091 23.14 -18.59 -15.14
N PHE A 1092 22.68 -19.06 -13.98
CA PHE A 1092 21.81 -18.30 -13.08
C PHE A 1092 21.86 -18.84 -11.65
N GLY A 1093 21.55 -17.98 -10.68
CA GLY A 1093 21.21 -18.35 -9.31
C GLY A 1093 19.81 -17.84 -8.96
N TYR A 1094 19.04 -18.65 -8.25
CA TYR A 1094 17.78 -18.27 -7.63
C TYR A 1094 17.88 -18.45 -6.12
N TYR A 1095 17.31 -17.50 -5.39
CA TYR A 1095 17.29 -17.46 -3.94
C TYR A 1095 15.86 -17.19 -3.48
N GLU A 1096 15.38 -17.85 -2.44
CA GLU A 1096 14.20 -17.44 -1.68
C GLU A 1096 14.34 -17.83 -0.19
N THR A 1097 13.74 -17.04 0.69
CA THR A 1097 13.49 -17.42 2.09
C THR A 1097 12.05 -17.90 2.24
N LEU A 1098 11.82 -18.87 3.10
CA LEU A 1098 10.50 -19.47 3.29
C LEU A 1098 9.98 -19.18 4.71
N CYS A 1099 8.73 -18.71 4.79
CA CYS A 1099 8.05 -18.48 6.05
C CYS A 1099 7.77 -19.76 6.85
N GLY A 1100 7.26 -19.59 8.07
CA GLY A 1100 6.89 -20.69 8.96
C GLY A 1100 5.87 -20.26 9.99
N GLY A 1101 5.75 -21.03 11.08
CA GLY A 1101 4.86 -20.69 12.18
C GLY A 1101 5.48 -19.67 13.14
N THR A 1102 4.72 -18.67 13.58
CA THR A 1102 5.18 -17.78 14.65
C THR A 1102 4.83 -18.32 16.02
N GLY A 1103 5.60 -17.94 17.04
CA GLY A 1103 5.32 -18.34 18.41
C GLY A 1103 4.07 -17.66 18.98
N ALA A 1104 3.39 -18.35 19.89
CA ALA A 1104 2.30 -17.77 20.67
C ALA A 1104 2.82 -16.90 21.81
N GLY A 1105 1.99 -15.99 22.31
CA GLY A 1105 2.33 -15.15 23.47
C GLY A 1105 1.16 -14.99 24.44
N PRO A 1106 1.33 -14.17 25.48
CA PRO A 1106 0.30 -13.98 26.50
C PRO A 1106 -0.92 -13.28 25.90
N GLY A 1107 -2.00 -14.04 25.68
CA GLY A 1107 -3.26 -13.51 25.16
C GLY A 1107 -3.44 -13.66 23.64
N PHE A 1108 -2.52 -14.33 22.92
CA PHE A 1108 -2.63 -14.47 21.47
C PHE A 1108 -1.96 -15.73 20.91
N HIS A 1109 -2.59 -16.29 19.87
CA HIS A 1109 -2.05 -17.40 19.07
C HIS A 1109 -0.91 -16.96 18.16
N GLY A 1110 -0.02 -17.88 17.85
CA GLY A 1110 0.93 -17.73 16.75
C GLY A 1110 0.22 -17.72 15.39
N SER A 1111 0.81 -17.03 14.42
CA SER A 1111 0.28 -16.90 13.06
C SER A 1111 0.90 -17.95 12.12
N ASP A 1112 0.06 -18.48 11.24
CA ASP A 1112 0.46 -19.48 10.25
C ASP A 1112 1.17 -18.83 9.06
N ALA A 1113 2.21 -19.49 8.54
CA ALA A 1113 2.80 -19.20 7.24
C ALA A 1113 3.19 -17.73 6.98
N VAL A 1114 3.75 -17.06 7.97
CA VAL A 1114 4.25 -15.67 7.84
C VAL A 1114 5.72 -15.57 8.27
N HIS A 1115 6.42 -14.60 7.69
CA HIS A 1115 7.79 -14.30 8.13
C HIS A 1115 7.83 -13.72 9.52
N SER A 1116 8.84 -14.15 10.29
CA SER A 1116 9.07 -13.76 11.67
C SER A 1116 10.45 -13.12 11.85
N HIS A 1117 10.54 -12.19 12.80
CA HIS A 1117 11.81 -11.68 13.32
C HIS A 1117 12.74 -11.09 12.25
N MET A 1118 13.90 -11.67 11.96
CA MET A 1118 14.98 -10.98 11.22
C MET A 1118 14.78 -10.86 9.71
N THR A 1119 13.66 -11.36 9.15
CA THR A 1119 13.33 -11.28 7.72
C THR A 1119 11.88 -10.84 7.48
N ASN A 1120 11.59 -10.29 6.30
CA ASN A 1120 10.23 -9.97 5.82
C ASN A 1120 10.11 -9.88 4.29
N THR A 1121 10.80 -10.75 3.56
CA THR A 1121 10.86 -10.71 2.08
C THR A 1121 9.61 -11.33 1.42
N ALA A 1122 9.21 -10.81 0.26
CA ALA A 1122 8.13 -11.40 -0.54
C ALA A 1122 8.58 -12.69 -1.24
N ILE A 1123 7.70 -13.67 -1.37
CA ILE A 1123 7.96 -14.88 -2.16
C ILE A 1123 7.64 -14.68 -3.64
N THR A 1124 8.37 -15.37 -4.52
CA THR A 1124 8.10 -15.36 -5.96
C THR A 1124 6.82 -16.14 -6.27
N ASP A 1125 5.96 -15.58 -7.13
CA ASP A 1125 4.70 -16.22 -7.55
C ASP A 1125 4.94 -17.58 -8.24
N PRO A 1126 4.11 -18.61 -7.97
CA PRO A 1126 4.20 -19.92 -8.59
C PRO A 1126 4.35 -19.93 -10.12
N GLU A 1127 3.66 -19.05 -10.85
CA GLU A 1127 3.75 -19.09 -12.32
C GLU A 1127 5.03 -18.42 -12.82
N ILE A 1128 5.52 -17.43 -12.08
CA ILE A 1128 6.79 -16.74 -12.39
C ILE A 1128 7.97 -17.69 -12.20
N ILE A 1129 7.98 -18.49 -11.13
CA ILE A 1129 9.09 -19.44 -10.89
C ILE A 1129 9.16 -20.51 -11.97
N GLU A 1130 8.03 -21.08 -12.39
CA GLU A 1130 7.96 -22.14 -13.42
C GLU A 1130 8.27 -21.63 -14.82
N ARG A 1131 7.97 -20.35 -15.08
CA ARG A 1131 8.26 -19.74 -16.37
C ARG A 1131 9.73 -19.35 -16.52
N ARG A 1132 10.37 -18.89 -15.45
CA ARG A 1132 11.74 -18.37 -15.50
C ARG A 1132 12.80 -19.44 -15.31
N TYR A 1133 12.49 -20.45 -14.52
CA TYR A 1133 13.45 -21.46 -14.10
C TYR A 1133 12.98 -22.85 -14.51
N PRO A 1134 13.92 -23.79 -14.74
CA PRO A 1134 13.59 -25.16 -15.14
C PRO A 1134 13.11 -25.97 -13.93
N VAL A 1135 12.04 -25.51 -13.28
CA VAL A 1135 11.44 -26.12 -12.09
C VAL A 1135 9.92 -26.10 -12.20
N ARG A 1136 9.25 -26.97 -11.45
CA ARG A 1136 7.81 -26.98 -11.26
C ARG A 1136 7.46 -26.97 -9.78
N LEU A 1137 6.64 -26.03 -9.34
CA LEU A 1137 6.11 -26.00 -7.98
C LEU A 1137 4.90 -26.93 -7.91
N ARG A 1138 5.04 -28.01 -7.14
CA ARG A 1138 4.01 -29.05 -6.99
C ARG A 1138 3.04 -28.73 -5.87
N GLN A 1139 3.53 -28.11 -4.79
CA GLN A 1139 2.72 -27.80 -3.63
C GLN A 1139 3.24 -26.54 -2.92
N PHE A 1140 2.31 -25.70 -2.49
CA PHE A 1140 2.55 -24.57 -1.61
C PHE A 1140 1.36 -24.40 -0.66
N ALA A 1141 1.45 -25.03 0.52
CA ALA A 1141 0.35 -25.19 1.45
C ALA A 1141 0.78 -24.95 2.91
N ILE A 1142 -0.18 -24.71 3.80
CA ILE A 1142 0.07 -24.63 5.24
C ILE A 1142 0.27 -26.05 5.78
N ARG A 1143 1.33 -26.25 6.55
CA ARG A 1143 1.62 -27.52 7.23
C ARG A 1143 0.79 -27.62 8.52
N ARG A 1144 -0.48 -27.98 8.36
CA ARG A 1144 -1.45 -28.04 9.47
C ARG A 1144 -0.95 -28.89 10.63
N TYR A 1145 -1.27 -28.44 11.85
CA TYR A 1145 -0.92 -29.08 13.12
C TYR A 1145 0.58 -29.12 13.44
N SER A 1146 1.38 -28.27 12.78
CA SER A 1146 2.81 -28.13 13.09
C SER A 1146 3.08 -27.16 14.24
N GLY A 1147 2.14 -26.26 14.55
CA GLY A 1147 2.22 -25.38 15.72
C GLY A 1147 2.06 -26.14 17.03
N GLY A 1148 2.74 -25.68 18.08
CA GLY A 1148 2.64 -26.27 19.41
C GLY A 1148 1.25 -26.11 20.02
N SER A 1149 0.91 -27.00 20.96
CA SER A 1149 -0.37 -26.98 21.69
C SER A 1149 -0.24 -26.26 23.03
N GLY A 1150 -1.18 -25.38 23.35
CA GLY A 1150 -1.25 -24.67 24.63
C GLY A 1150 -2.58 -23.93 24.77
N VAL A 1151 -2.72 -23.10 25.81
CA VAL A 1151 -3.86 -22.15 25.90
C VAL A 1151 -3.89 -21.26 24.67
N TRP A 1152 -2.71 -20.80 24.26
CA TRP A 1152 -2.49 -20.16 22.97
C TRP A 1152 -1.59 -21.06 22.12
N HIS A 1153 -2.15 -21.65 21.06
CA HIS A 1153 -1.40 -22.49 20.12
C HIS A 1153 -0.38 -21.69 19.31
N GLY A 1154 0.74 -22.32 18.96
CA GLY A 1154 1.71 -21.79 18.02
C GLY A 1154 1.17 -21.79 16.58
N GLY A 1155 1.78 -20.98 15.71
CA GLY A 1155 1.45 -20.94 14.29
C GLY A 1155 1.98 -22.17 13.55
N ASN A 1156 1.35 -22.50 12.44
CA ASN A 1156 1.75 -23.57 11.54
C ASN A 1156 2.81 -23.12 10.52
N GLY A 1157 3.76 -23.99 10.22
CA GLY A 1157 4.70 -23.84 9.12
C GLY A 1157 4.05 -24.03 7.74
N ILE A 1158 4.87 -24.16 6.70
CA ILE A 1158 4.44 -24.43 5.33
C ILE A 1158 5.05 -25.72 4.78
N LEU A 1159 4.45 -26.23 3.72
CA LEU A 1159 5.00 -27.26 2.85
C LEU A 1159 5.22 -26.64 1.47
N ARG A 1160 6.46 -26.72 0.98
CA ARG A 1160 6.85 -26.28 -0.35
C ARG A 1160 7.57 -27.41 -1.09
N GLU A 1161 7.02 -27.85 -2.22
CA GLU A 1161 7.59 -28.95 -3.01
C GLU A 1161 7.93 -28.50 -4.43
N VAL A 1162 9.20 -28.59 -4.80
CA VAL A 1162 9.74 -28.16 -6.10
C VAL A 1162 10.34 -29.35 -6.84
N GLU A 1163 9.87 -29.58 -8.07
CA GLU A 1163 10.41 -30.56 -9.03
C GLU A 1163 11.42 -29.89 -9.96
N PHE A 1164 12.54 -30.53 -10.23
CA PHE A 1164 13.57 -30.04 -11.15
C PHE A 1164 13.39 -30.62 -12.55
N LEU A 1165 13.50 -29.78 -13.58
CA LEU A 1165 13.32 -30.16 -14.99
C LEU A 1165 14.65 -30.27 -15.74
N GLU A 1166 15.73 -29.71 -15.18
CA GLU A 1166 17.10 -29.78 -15.67
C GLU A 1166 18.06 -30.10 -14.51
N PRO A 1167 19.30 -30.56 -14.77
CA PRO A 1167 20.32 -30.66 -13.73
C PRO A 1167 20.62 -29.29 -13.11
N LEU A 1168 20.51 -29.21 -11.78
CA LEU A 1168 20.75 -27.98 -11.01
C LEU A 1168 21.53 -28.32 -9.73
N THR A 1169 22.09 -27.30 -9.10
CA THR A 1169 22.65 -27.39 -7.74
C THR A 1169 21.73 -26.65 -6.80
N ILE A 1170 21.33 -27.28 -5.69
CA ILE A 1170 20.59 -26.65 -4.60
C ILE A 1170 21.51 -26.32 -3.44
N SER A 1171 21.21 -25.24 -2.72
CA SER A 1171 21.78 -24.96 -1.41
C SER A 1171 20.65 -24.67 -0.42
N LEU A 1172 20.70 -25.31 0.74
CA LEU A 1172 19.77 -25.14 1.85
C LEU A 1172 20.55 -24.68 3.07
N LEU A 1173 20.13 -23.55 3.64
CA LEU A 1173 20.61 -23.03 4.92
C LEU A 1173 19.39 -22.88 5.83
N THR A 1174 19.30 -23.78 6.81
CA THR A 1174 18.12 -23.92 7.68
C THR A 1174 18.51 -24.32 9.10
N GLN A 1175 17.64 -24.04 10.06
CA GLN A 1175 17.73 -24.52 11.46
C GLN A 1175 16.43 -25.20 11.91
N HIS A 1176 16.36 -25.63 13.18
CA HIS A 1176 15.22 -26.35 13.75
C HIS A 1176 14.86 -27.64 13.00
N ARG A 1177 15.88 -28.36 12.50
CA ARG A 1177 15.75 -29.72 11.95
C ARG A 1177 16.05 -30.78 13.00
N LYS A 1178 16.81 -30.43 14.04
CA LYS A 1178 17.11 -31.29 15.19
C LYS A 1178 16.59 -30.76 16.52
N VAL A 1179 16.47 -29.44 16.69
CA VAL A 1179 15.93 -28.82 17.91
C VAL A 1179 14.50 -28.32 17.66
N GLU A 1180 13.59 -28.58 18.60
CA GLU A 1180 12.21 -28.11 18.49
C GLU A 1180 12.10 -26.62 18.86
N PRO A 1181 11.27 -25.83 18.16
CA PRO A 1181 10.86 -24.51 18.62
C PRO A 1181 10.19 -24.60 20.01
N TYR A 1182 10.77 -23.94 21.01
CA TYR A 1182 10.32 -24.05 22.40
C TYR A 1182 8.95 -23.38 22.65
N GLY A 1183 8.15 -23.98 23.54
CA GLY A 1183 6.99 -23.34 24.16
C GLY A 1183 7.35 -22.58 25.44
N VAL A 1184 6.41 -21.78 25.96
CA VAL A 1184 6.61 -20.92 27.14
C VAL A 1184 5.45 -21.10 28.14
N GLU A 1185 5.75 -20.97 29.45
CA GLU A 1185 4.77 -21.11 30.56
C GLU A 1185 3.94 -22.42 30.48
N GLY A 1186 4.59 -23.53 30.10
CA GLY A 1186 3.95 -24.85 29.98
C GLY A 1186 3.28 -25.14 28.63
N GLY A 1187 3.35 -24.23 27.66
CA GLY A 1187 2.96 -24.50 26.28
C GLY A 1187 3.88 -25.53 25.61
N GLY A 1188 3.31 -26.34 24.72
CA GLY A 1188 4.03 -27.34 23.94
C GLY A 1188 4.96 -26.75 22.88
N THR A 1189 5.92 -27.57 22.44
CA THR A 1189 6.88 -27.22 21.39
C THR A 1189 6.22 -27.24 20.00
N GLY A 1190 6.76 -26.44 19.07
CA GLY A 1190 6.42 -26.55 17.66
C GLY A 1190 7.10 -27.76 17.02
N MET A 1191 6.53 -28.29 15.94
CA MET A 1191 7.17 -29.36 15.18
C MET A 1191 8.42 -28.84 14.46
N ARG A 1192 9.46 -29.68 14.43
CA ARG A 1192 10.69 -29.44 13.65
C ARG A 1192 10.36 -29.32 12.17
N GLY A 1193 11.19 -28.54 11.48
CA GLY A 1193 11.23 -28.55 10.03
C GLY A 1193 11.89 -29.82 9.51
N LYS A 1194 11.72 -30.09 8.22
CA LYS A 1194 12.31 -31.23 7.51
C LYS A 1194 12.51 -30.87 6.05
N GLN A 1195 13.64 -31.27 5.45
CA GLN A 1195 13.81 -31.26 4.01
C GLN A 1195 14.05 -32.68 3.51
N THR A 1196 13.42 -33.03 2.38
CA THR A 1196 13.49 -34.37 1.80
C THR A 1196 13.68 -34.27 0.30
N LEU A 1197 14.70 -34.96 -0.22
CA LEU A 1197 14.91 -35.19 -1.64
C LEU A 1197 14.12 -36.45 -2.04
N LEU A 1198 13.19 -36.29 -2.96
CA LEU A 1198 12.38 -37.35 -3.54
C LEU A 1198 13.01 -37.71 -4.89
N HIS A 1199 13.57 -38.90 -4.99
CA HIS A 1199 14.15 -39.39 -6.23
C HIS A 1199 13.08 -39.83 -7.23
N ALA A 1200 13.40 -39.84 -8.52
CA ALA A 1200 12.47 -40.23 -9.58
C ALA A 1200 11.95 -41.68 -9.47
N ASN A 1201 12.68 -42.56 -8.77
CA ASN A 1201 12.27 -43.93 -8.49
C ASN A 1201 11.30 -44.06 -7.28
N GLY A 1202 10.91 -42.95 -6.66
CA GLY A 1202 10.04 -42.90 -5.49
C GLY A 1202 10.74 -43.03 -4.14
N SER A 1203 12.06 -43.26 -4.09
CA SER A 1203 12.81 -43.28 -2.83
C SER A 1203 13.00 -41.87 -2.26
N GLU A 1204 13.07 -41.76 -0.93
CA GLU A 1204 13.21 -40.49 -0.22
C GLU A 1204 14.54 -40.45 0.56
N GLU A 1205 15.26 -39.33 0.47
CA GLU A 1205 16.47 -39.03 1.24
C GLU A 1205 16.22 -37.78 2.12
N VAL A 1206 16.34 -37.91 3.45
CA VAL A 1206 16.25 -36.76 4.35
C VAL A 1206 17.56 -36.00 4.30
N LEU A 1207 17.49 -34.72 3.95
CA LEU A 1207 18.66 -33.85 3.83
C LEU A 1207 19.00 -33.18 5.18
N PRO A 1208 20.28 -32.92 5.47
CA PRO A 1208 20.68 -32.24 6.70
C PRO A 1208 20.29 -30.75 6.69
N SER A 1209 20.41 -30.07 7.85
CA SER A 1209 19.97 -28.68 8.05
C SER A 1209 20.68 -27.68 7.13
N SER A 1210 21.97 -27.88 6.89
CA SER A 1210 22.75 -27.12 5.91
C SER A 1210 23.38 -28.06 4.90
N VAL A 1211 23.07 -27.88 3.61
CA VAL A 1211 23.55 -28.76 2.54
C VAL A 1211 23.65 -28.04 1.21
N THR A 1212 24.66 -28.40 0.41
CA THR A 1212 24.71 -28.10 -1.03
C THR A 1212 24.75 -29.42 -1.78
N ARG A 1213 23.87 -29.58 -2.78
CA ARG A 1213 23.66 -30.87 -3.46
C ARG A 1213 23.28 -30.67 -4.92
N ASP A 1214 23.80 -31.52 -5.79
CA ASP A 1214 23.33 -31.59 -7.17
C ASP A 1214 22.06 -32.43 -7.27
N VAL A 1215 21.11 -31.96 -8.05
CA VAL A 1215 19.81 -32.59 -8.30
C VAL A 1215 19.63 -32.84 -9.80
N LYS A 1216 18.88 -33.89 -10.13
CA LYS A 1216 18.62 -34.35 -11.50
C LYS A 1216 17.19 -34.04 -11.94
N PRO A 1217 16.93 -34.01 -13.26
CA PRO A 1217 15.57 -33.93 -13.78
C PRO A 1217 14.65 -35.01 -13.20
N GLY A 1218 13.44 -34.62 -12.80
CA GLY A 1218 12.43 -35.50 -12.19
C GLY A 1218 12.60 -35.72 -10.69
N GLU A 1219 13.71 -35.31 -10.09
CA GLU A 1219 13.83 -35.26 -8.62
C GLU A 1219 13.05 -34.07 -8.05
N ARG A 1220 12.62 -34.19 -6.80
CA ARG A 1220 11.86 -33.14 -6.11
C ARG A 1220 12.44 -32.87 -4.74
N VAL A 1221 12.44 -31.61 -4.32
CA VAL A 1221 12.76 -31.23 -2.95
C VAL A 1221 11.49 -30.77 -2.28
N ARG A 1222 11.13 -31.45 -1.19
CA ARG A 1222 10.05 -31.06 -0.28
C ARG A 1222 10.65 -30.42 0.96
N ILE A 1223 10.21 -29.21 1.27
CA ILE A 1223 10.59 -28.45 2.46
C ILE A 1223 9.36 -28.28 3.34
N GLU A 1224 9.41 -28.85 4.53
CA GLU A 1224 8.47 -28.63 5.62
C GLU A 1224 9.11 -27.64 6.59
N THR A 1225 8.58 -26.42 6.69
CA THR A 1225 9.13 -25.43 7.63
C THR A 1225 8.64 -25.68 9.06
N PRO A 1226 9.38 -25.22 10.09
CA PRO A 1226 8.98 -25.42 11.47
C PRO A 1226 7.68 -24.70 11.83
N GLY A 1227 6.93 -25.26 12.79
CA GLY A 1227 5.85 -24.54 13.46
C GLY A 1227 6.37 -23.66 14.59
N GLY A 1228 5.51 -22.81 15.16
CA GLY A 1228 5.82 -22.03 16.35
C GLY A 1228 5.51 -22.79 17.64
N GLY A 1229 6.18 -22.44 18.73
CA GLY A 1229 5.86 -22.92 20.08
C GLY A 1229 4.59 -22.27 20.65
N ALA A 1230 3.98 -22.95 21.61
CA ALA A 1230 2.76 -22.48 22.28
C ALA A 1230 3.01 -21.77 23.61
N TRP A 1231 1.98 -21.12 24.12
CA TRP A 1231 1.96 -20.44 25.41
C TRP A 1231 0.90 -21.03 26.35
N GLY A 1232 1.30 -21.32 27.58
CA GLY A 1232 0.40 -21.80 28.63
C GLY A 1232 0.06 -23.29 28.51
N SER A 1233 -0.01 -24.00 29.64
CA SER A 1233 -0.45 -25.40 29.66
C SER A 1233 -1.92 -25.52 29.26
N ALA A 1234 -2.21 -26.30 28.21
CA ALA A 1234 -3.59 -26.68 27.91
C ALA A 1234 -4.14 -27.54 29.06
N VAL A 1235 -5.31 -27.20 29.61
CA VAL A 1235 -5.99 -28.08 30.55
C VAL A 1235 -6.49 -29.29 29.76
N VAL A 1236 -5.84 -30.44 29.94
CA VAL A 1236 -6.34 -31.71 29.43
C VAL A 1236 -7.59 -32.05 30.23
N SER A 1237 -8.78 -31.73 29.71
CA SER A 1237 -10.02 -32.29 30.23
C SER A 1237 -10.00 -33.78 29.95
N GLY A 1238 -9.54 -34.55 30.93
CA GLY A 1238 -9.59 -36.01 30.90
C GLY A 1238 -11.03 -36.47 30.78
N VAL A 1239 -11.42 -36.87 29.58
CA VAL A 1239 -12.43 -37.92 29.40
C VAL A 1239 -11.68 -39.09 28.79
N ALA A 1240 -11.45 -40.09 29.65
CA ALA A 1240 -10.88 -41.37 29.28
C ALA A 1240 -11.92 -42.23 28.55
N VAL A 1241 -11.41 -42.97 27.56
CA VAL A 1241 -12.00 -44.05 26.75
C VAL A 1241 -12.86 -43.63 25.56
#